data_AF-A0A0G4LUN9-F1
#
_entry.id   AF-A0A0G4LUN9-F1
#
_cell.length_a   1.000
_cell.length_b   1.000
_cell.length_c   1.000
_cell.angle_alpha   90.00
_cell.angle_beta   90.00
_cell.angle_gamma   90.00
#
_symmetry.space_group_name_H-M   'P 1'
#
loop_
_entity.id
_entity.type
_entity.pdbx_description
1 polymer ?
#
loop_
_entity_poly.entity_id
_entity_poly.type
_entity_poly.pdbx_seq_one_letter_code
_entity_poly.pdbx_strand_id
1 'polypeptide(L)'
;MISNRLQASGIPGILPGSGLALALSYYNYGLSLDPKHVHLHTNLGSLLKDIGQLDLAIQMYEQAVSCDGTFDIALTNLANAVKDRGRTSDAIAYYKRAVLSNPDFAEAVCGLFTALNSVCDWRGRGGLLLPENEYDRWHVDDDGMLVDAAVQRQASGLTKKVVDIVRRQLEEASTWGVGALPEEYLTIFVSQLQHARAFAADDAFAITSGLRSWSRNHWEGSRILRFVERSTKAVMRRWYCDTYILDLTTRSTYNRPLLPPALTVPSAPTVLPFHTFTCPLTAQDVRMISQRNALRISCSTLRAPWLPRSVYRPPPPPSPQLNVGYVSSDFNNHPLAHLMQSVFGFHEKTKVKALCYATTASDGSVHRLQIEREAPVFRDASSWPSDRIIEQIVADEIHILVNLNGYTRGARNEIFAARPAPIQMSFMGFAGTLGAEWCDYILADTTAIPPSTLRPWRGNLHVPDVFQDQTEEATGDWIYSENVIFCRDTFFCCDHAQSCSPEERHLSWEDEQRRRWQMRKELFPSFSDDTVILGNFNQLYKRNALRISCSTLRAPWLPRSVYRPPPPPSPQLNVGYVSSDFNNHPLAHLMQSVFGFHEKNKVKAYCYATTASDGSVHRLQIEREAPVFRDASSWPSDRIVQQIVTDEIHILVNLNGYTRGARNEIFAARPAPIQMSFMGFAGTLGAEWCDYILADTTAIPPSTLRPWRGNLHVPDVFQDQTEEATGDWIYSENVIFCRDTFFCCDHAQSCSPEERQLSWEAEQRRRWQMRKELFPSFSDDTVILGNFNQLYKIDPSTFRSWLRILSRVPKAVLWLLRFPELGETNLKRTAKAWAGAEVASRIIFTDVAPKHLHIARARVCDLFLDTPECNAHTTAADVLWSSTPLLTFPRYSFKMCSRMAASILKGALPKGPEGQRAAQELIASSDEEYESLAIRLASSLAYNGSKEYGEGAGRLAELRYLLWRSKWSCALFDTRRWVADLELAYQEAWRRWVAGEDGDIYL
;
A
#
# COMPACT_ATOMS: atom_id res chain seq x y z
N MET A 1 34.89 15.80 21.27
CA MET A 1 34.58 14.59 22.08
C MET A 1 33.67 13.59 21.37
N ILE A 2 32.62 14.00 20.64
CA ILE A 2 31.64 13.06 20.05
C ILE A 2 32.27 12.12 18.99
N SER A 3 33.12 12.64 18.08
CA SER A 3 33.83 11.85 17.05
C SER A 3 34.53 10.60 17.63
N ASN A 4 35.31 10.74 18.70
CA ASN A 4 36.00 9.62 19.35
C ASN A 4 35.07 8.57 19.99
N ARG A 5 33.79 8.88 20.24
CA ARG A 5 32.80 7.87 20.68
C ARG A 5 32.24 7.07 19.51
N LEU A 6 32.07 7.68 18.33
CA LEU A 6 31.57 7.00 17.12
C LEU A 6 32.57 5.96 16.57
N GLN A 7 33.85 6.04 16.90
CA GLN A 7 34.85 5.01 16.58
C GLN A 7 34.80 3.79 17.52
N ALA A 8 34.26 3.91 18.74
CA ALA A 8 34.33 2.87 19.76
C ALA A 8 33.18 1.85 19.70
N SER A 9 32.11 2.15 18.96
CA SER A 9 30.93 1.27 18.79
C SER A 9 30.35 1.43 17.39
N GLY A 10 30.29 0.34 16.62
CA GLY A 10 29.82 0.37 15.23
C GLY A 10 28.36 0.82 15.09
N ILE A 11 28.09 1.71 14.14
CA ILE A 11 26.74 2.24 13.88
C ILE A 11 25.86 1.14 13.24
N PRO A 12 24.69 0.81 13.82
CA PRO A 12 23.81 -0.21 13.26
C PRO A 12 23.33 0.19 11.86
N GLY A 13 23.49 -0.70 10.89
CA GLY A 13 23.20 -0.46 9.47
C GLY A 13 24.45 -0.36 8.59
N ILE A 14 25.60 0.01 9.15
CA ILE A 14 26.86 0.12 8.40
C ILE A 14 27.68 -1.17 8.55
N LEU A 15 27.91 -1.86 7.43
CA LEU A 15 28.75 -3.07 7.37
C LEU A 15 30.24 -2.69 7.26
N PRO A 16 31.15 -3.23 8.10
CA PRO A 16 32.58 -3.02 7.96
C PRO A 16 33.08 -3.37 6.56
N GLY A 17 33.93 -2.52 5.97
CA GLY A 17 34.45 -2.70 4.61
C GLY A 17 33.48 -2.32 3.47
N SER A 18 32.21 -1.98 3.76
CA SER A 18 31.26 -1.50 2.73
C SER A 18 31.59 -0.08 2.24
N GLY A 19 31.07 0.30 1.07
CA GLY A 19 31.14 1.68 0.57
C GLY A 19 30.52 2.71 1.53
N LEU A 20 29.52 2.32 2.32
CA LEU A 20 28.92 3.17 3.37
C LEU A 20 29.87 3.35 4.57
N ALA A 21 30.61 2.30 4.96
CA ALA A 21 31.66 2.41 5.97
C ALA A 21 32.84 3.26 5.48
N LEU A 22 33.19 3.14 4.19
CA LEU A 22 34.22 3.97 3.56
C LEU A 22 33.79 5.45 3.53
N ALA A 23 32.56 5.75 3.10
CA ALA A 23 32.00 7.09 3.14
C ALA A 23 31.95 7.67 4.57
N LEU A 24 31.45 6.89 5.55
CA LEU A 24 31.49 7.26 6.97
C LEU A 24 32.91 7.57 7.44
N SER A 25 33.91 6.77 7.04
CA SER A 25 35.31 6.99 7.43
C SER A 25 35.88 8.28 6.83
N TYR A 26 35.56 8.59 5.56
CA TYR A 26 35.97 9.85 4.93
C TYR A 26 35.24 11.07 5.50
N TYR A 27 33.95 10.98 5.82
CA TYR A 27 33.23 12.08 6.49
C TYR A 27 33.79 12.34 7.89
N ASN A 28 34.03 11.30 8.69
CA ASN A 28 34.66 11.46 10.01
C ASN A 28 36.10 11.98 9.92
N TYR A 29 36.87 11.55 8.92
CA TYR A 29 38.23 12.07 8.68
C TYR A 29 38.18 13.55 8.29
N GLY A 30 37.34 13.95 7.34
CA GLY A 30 37.14 15.36 6.97
C GLY A 30 36.69 16.23 8.15
N LEU A 31 35.76 15.73 8.98
CA LEU A 31 35.33 16.41 10.22
C LEU A 31 36.38 16.38 11.35
N SER A 32 37.44 15.59 11.22
CA SER A 32 38.62 15.68 12.11
C SER A 32 39.62 16.74 11.67
N LEU A 33 39.61 17.10 10.38
CA LEU A 33 40.41 18.19 9.81
C LEU A 33 39.71 19.55 9.95
N ASP A 34 38.41 19.62 9.64
CA ASP A 34 37.54 20.77 9.92
C ASP A 34 36.26 20.35 10.65
N PRO A 35 36.22 20.45 11.99
CA PRO A 35 35.05 20.17 12.80
C PRO A 35 33.84 21.09 12.56
N LYS A 36 33.99 22.19 11.79
CA LYS A 36 32.92 23.15 11.46
C LYS A 36 32.41 23.04 10.03
N HIS A 37 32.87 22.07 9.25
CA HIS A 37 32.56 21.97 7.82
C HIS A 37 31.08 21.64 7.56
N VAL A 38 30.27 22.66 7.28
CA VAL A 38 28.80 22.58 7.14
C VAL A 38 28.35 21.47 6.19
N HIS A 39 28.94 21.38 4.99
CA HIS A 39 28.61 20.34 4.01
C HIS A 39 28.96 18.91 4.48
N LEU A 40 30.02 18.71 5.27
CA LEU A 40 30.38 17.35 5.74
C LEU A 40 29.42 16.88 6.83
N HIS A 41 29.04 17.76 7.77
CA HIS A 41 27.97 17.49 8.72
C HIS A 41 26.64 17.19 8.01
N THR A 42 26.30 17.97 6.98
CA THR A 42 25.06 17.78 6.20
C THR A 42 25.07 16.44 5.43
N ASN A 43 26.16 16.11 4.74
CA ASN A 43 26.26 14.88 3.95
C ASN A 43 26.34 13.64 4.85
N LEU A 44 27.00 13.73 6.00
CA LEU A 44 26.97 12.69 7.03
C LEU A 44 25.56 12.53 7.61
N GLY A 45 24.83 13.63 7.84
CA GLY A 45 23.43 13.61 8.24
C GLY A 45 22.55 12.87 7.23
N SER A 46 22.73 13.09 5.93
CA SER A 46 22.01 12.37 4.88
C SER A 46 22.38 10.89 4.81
N LEU A 47 23.68 10.55 4.87
CA LEU A 47 24.13 9.15 4.98
C LEU A 47 23.48 8.42 6.17
N LEU A 48 23.38 9.09 7.32
CA LEU A 48 22.72 8.56 8.52
C LEU A 48 21.20 8.46 8.35
N LYS A 49 20.56 9.42 7.64
CA LYS A 49 19.13 9.36 7.33
C LYS A 49 18.80 8.15 6.45
N ASP A 50 19.59 7.93 5.40
CA ASP A 50 19.33 6.91 4.38
C ASP A 50 19.48 5.48 4.93
N ILE A 51 20.33 5.27 5.94
CA ILE A 51 20.42 4.00 6.69
C ILE A 51 19.41 3.89 7.85
N GLY A 52 18.48 4.84 7.99
CA GLY A 52 17.45 4.86 9.03
C GLY A 52 17.88 5.38 10.41
N GLN A 53 19.13 5.84 10.58
CA GLN A 53 19.68 6.37 11.84
C GLN A 53 19.24 7.83 12.08
N LEU A 54 17.93 8.05 12.06
CA LEU A 54 17.30 9.37 11.96
C LEU A 54 17.58 10.31 13.16
N ASP A 55 17.86 9.78 14.37
CA ASP A 55 18.30 10.61 15.50
C ASP A 55 19.73 11.15 15.31
N LEU A 56 20.64 10.31 14.80
CA LEU A 56 22.01 10.72 14.50
C LEU A 56 22.03 11.68 13.30
N ALA A 57 21.15 11.47 12.32
CA ALA A 57 20.95 12.40 11.20
C ALA A 57 20.54 13.79 11.70
N ILE A 58 19.53 13.89 12.57
CA ILE A 58 19.09 15.15 13.20
C ILE A 58 20.26 15.81 13.93
N GLN A 59 21.03 15.07 14.75
CA GLN A 59 22.19 15.63 15.46
C GLN A 59 23.24 16.22 14.50
N MET A 60 23.54 15.56 13.37
CA MET A 60 24.51 16.09 12.41
C MET A 60 23.96 17.30 11.63
N TYR A 61 22.67 17.32 11.30
CA TYR A 61 22.06 18.52 10.71
C TYR A 61 21.99 19.69 11.73
N GLU A 62 21.76 19.42 13.01
CA GLU A 62 21.86 20.42 14.08
C GLU A 62 23.30 20.95 14.24
N GLN A 63 24.33 20.10 14.10
CA GLN A 63 25.73 20.57 14.02
C GLN A 63 25.97 21.46 12.80
N ALA A 64 25.48 21.08 11.61
CA ALA A 64 25.58 21.91 10.41
C ALA A 64 24.92 23.29 10.61
N VAL A 65 23.68 23.33 11.11
CA VAL A 65 22.93 24.57 11.39
C VAL A 65 23.53 25.38 12.54
N SER A 66 24.33 24.78 13.43
CA SER A 66 25.11 25.50 14.45
C SER A 66 26.41 26.11 13.90
N CYS A 67 26.91 25.60 12.79
CA CYS A 67 28.08 26.14 12.09
C CYS A 67 27.68 27.26 11.11
N ASP A 68 26.54 27.11 10.42
CA ASP A 68 25.89 28.15 9.62
C ASP A 68 24.37 28.11 9.83
N GLY A 69 23.84 29.13 10.51
CA GLY A 69 22.41 29.27 10.80
C GLY A 69 21.53 29.64 9.60
N THR A 70 22.12 29.90 8.43
CA THR A 70 21.46 30.31 7.17
C THR A 70 21.56 29.28 6.06
N PHE A 71 22.30 28.18 6.24
CA PHE A 71 22.48 27.16 5.20
C PHE A 71 21.18 26.39 4.91
N ASP A 72 20.53 26.77 3.82
CA ASP A 72 19.21 26.35 3.37
C ASP A 72 19.07 24.82 3.20
N ILE A 73 20.09 24.16 2.64
CA ILE A 73 20.12 22.69 2.46
C ILE A 73 20.10 21.97 3.82
N ALA A 74 20.90 22.41 4.80
CA ALA A 74 20.88 21.80 6.14
C ALA A 74 19.59 22.11 6.90
N LEU A 75 19.08 23.34 6.80
CA LEU A 75 17.78 23.72 7.38
C LEU A 75 16.64 22.87 6.82
N THR A 76 16.63 22.61 5.51
CA THR A 76 15.60 21.81 4.84
C THR A 76 15.74 20.33 5.15
N ASN A 77 16.96 19.79 5.20
CA ASN A 77 17.19 18.40 5.59
C ASN A 77 16.90 18.15 7.09
N LEU A 78 17.21 19.11 7.96
CA LEU A 78 16.76 19.11 9.36
C LEU A 78 15.24 19.14 9.45
N ALA A 79 14.57 20.05 8.73
CA ALA A 79 13.11 20.13 8.69
C ALA A 79 12.47 18.81 8.22
N ASN A 80 13.00 18.21 7.15
CA ASN A 80 12.60 16.90 6.65
C ASN A 80 12.77 15.81 7.73
N ALA A 81 13.94 15.71 8.36
CA ALA A 81 14.22 14.68 9.36
C ALA A 81 13.38 14.83 10.65
N VAL A 82 13.15 16.07 11.09
CA VAL A 82 12.33 16.42 12.26
C VAL A 82 10.84 16.17 11.99
N LYS A 83 10.37 16.47 10.77
CA LYS A 83 9.03 16.07 10.27
C LYS A 83 8.89 14.54 10.20
N ASP A 84 9.90 13.82 9.72
CA ASP A 84 9.91 12.36 9.64
C ASP A 84 9.89 11.69 11.04
N ARG A 85 10.24 12.44 12.10
CA ARG A 85 10.05 12.09 13.53
C ARG A 85 8.75 12.61 14.15
N GLY A 86 7.83 13.17 13.37
CA GLY A 86 6.53 13.66 13.82
C GLY A 86 6.53 15.05 14.49
N ARG A 87 7.70 15.71 14.60
CA ARG A 87 7.84 17.05 15.19
C ARG A 87 7.49 18.16 14.19
N THR A 88 6.28 18.11 13.60
CA THR A 88 5.86 18.98 12.49
C THR A 88 5.93 20.48 12.82
N SER A 89 5.68 20.87 14.08
CA SER A 89 5.82 22.26 14.54
C SER A 89 7.23 22.82 14.31
N ASP A 90 8.23 22.06 14.75
CA ASP A 90 9.64 22.43 14.65
C ASP A 90 10.10 22.41 13.20
N ALA A 91 9.64 21.42 12.41
CA ALA A 91 9.89 21.36 10.98
C ALA A 91 9.37 22.59 10.24
N ILE A 92 8.17 23.11 10.56
CA ILE A 92 7.65 24.36 9.98
C ILE A 92 8.58 25.55 10.30
N ALA A 93 9.15 25.62 11.51
CA ALA A 93 10.10 26.67 11.86
C ALA A 93 11.40 26.58 11.04
N TYR A 94 11.94 25.37 10.85
CA TYR A 94 13.14 25.16 10.02
C TYR A 94 12.88 25.40 8.52
N TYR A 95 11.74 24.94 7.97
CA TYR A 95 11.35 25.25 6.58
C TYR A 95 11.16 26.76 6.37
N LYS A 96 10.53 27.48 7.31
CA LYS A 96 10.41 28.95 7.22
C LYS A 96 11.78 29.63 7.20
N ARG A 97 12.75 29.18 8.01
CA ARG A 97 14.13 29.68 7.96
C ARG A 97 14.82 29.37 6.62
N ALA A 98 14.63 28.18 6.06
CA ALA A 98 15.19 27.81 4.76
C ALA A 98 14.64 28.71 3.63
N VAL A 99 13.31 28.87 3.55
CA VAL A 99 12.65 29.74 2.54
C VAL A 99 13.00 31.23 2.73
N LEU A 100 13.27 31.68 3.96
CA LEU A 100 13.78 33.03 4.23
C LEU A 100 15.25 33.21 3.81
N SER A 101 16.05 32.15 3.81
CA SER A 101 17.46 32.17 3.42
C SER A 101 17.62 32.02 1.89
N ASN A 102 16.78 31.20 1.26
CA ASN A 102 16.71 31.02 -0.18
C ASN A 102 15.24 30.86 -0.64
N PRO A 103 14.58 31.95 -1.10
CA PRO A 103 13.18 31.92 -1.50
C PRO A 103 12.85 31.06 -2.73
N ASP A 104 13.86 30.71 -3.53
CA ASP A 104 13.74 29.91 -4.76
C ASP A 104 14.14 28.43 -4.56
N PHE A 105 14.55 28.03 -3.35
CA PHE A 105 14.91 26.64 -3.06
C PHE A 105 13.66 25.75 -3.03
N ALA A 106 13.45 25.01 -4.11
CA ALA A 106 12.25 24.23 -4.37
C ALA A 106 11.88 23.30 -3.21
N GLU A 107 12.85 22.57 -2.67
CA GLU A 107 12.67 21.60 -1.58
C GLU A 107 12.15 22.27 -0.30
N ALA A 108 12.65 23.47 0.01
CA ALA A 108 12.20 24.25 1.15
C ALA A 108 10.77 24.79 0.95
N VAL A 109 10.48 25.34 -0.23
CA VAL A 109 9.17 25.92 -0.58
C VAL A 109 8.08 24.84 -0.59
N CYS A 110 8.34 23.71 -1.24
CA CYS A 110 7.41 22.57 -1.29
C CYS A 110 7.27 21.90 0.08
N GLY A 111 8.38 21.72 0.81
CA GLY A 111 8.38 21.18 2.18
C GLY A 111 7.53 22.02 3.13
N LEU A 112 7.67 23.35 3.06
CA LEU A 112 6.85 24.31 3.83
C LEU A 112 5.37 24.19 3.49
N PHE A 113 5.02 24.13 2.19
CA PHE A 113 3.63 24.02 1.73
C PHE A 113 2.95 22.75 2.24
N THR A 114 3.59 21.59 2.08
CA THR A 114 3.07 20.32 2.60
C THR A 114 2.96 20.35 4.14
N ALA A 115 3.93 20.93 4.84
CA ALA A 115 3.90 21.00 6.30
C ALA A 115 2.78 21.90 6.83
N LEU A 116 2.59 23.10 6.27
CA LEU A 116 1.52 24.03 6.65
C LEU A 116 0.12 23.44 6.37
N ASN A 117 -0.08 22.85 5.19
CA ASN A 117 -1.34 22.18 4.86
C ASN A 117 -1.64 21.01 5.81
N SER A 118 -0.63 20.25 6.25
CA SER A 118 -0.81 19.13 7.18
C SER A 118 -1.32 19.55 8.57
N VAL A 119 -1.16 20.81 8.95
CA VAL A 119 -1.66 21.41 10.20
C VAL A 119 -2.78 22.43 9.98
N CYS A 120 -3.35 22.51 8.78
CA CYS A 120 -4.37 23.49 8.36
C CYS A 120 -4.00 24.97 8.63
N ASP A 121 -2.71 25.32 8.58
CA ASP A 121 -2.26 26.72 8.69
C ASP A 121 -2.21 27.36 7.30
N TRP A 122 -3.37 27.77 6.78
CA TRP A 122 -3.50 28.29 5.41
C TRP A 122 -3.06 29.75 5.22
N ARG A 123 -2.49 30.40 6.24
CA ARG A 123 -1.96 31.77 6.14
C ARG A 123 -0.86 31.84 5.08
N GLY A 124 -1.02 32.74 4.11
CA GLY A 124 -0.13 32.90 2.98
C GLY A 124 -0.20 31.75 1.96
N ARG A 125 -1.20 30.86 2.05
CA ARG A 125 -1.43 29.80 1.05
C ARG A 125 -1.66 30.43 -0.33
N GLY A 126 -2.41 31.53 -0.40
CA GLY A 126 -2.93 32.08 -1.64
C GLY A 126 -3.75 31.05 -2.41
N GLY A 127 -3.51 30.95 -3.72
CA GLY A 127 -4.14 29.99 -4.62
C GLY A 127 -3.83 30.29 -6.10
N LEU A 128 -4.48 29.60 -7.02
CA LEU A 128 -4.29 29.75 -8.46
C LEU A 128 -5.45 30.45 -9.19
N LEU A 129 -5.15 30.94 -10.39
CA LEU A 129 -6.14 31.17 -11.43
C LEU A 129 -6.05 30.05 -12.47
N LEU A 130 -7.19 29.44 -12.78
CA LEU A 130 -7.41 28.61 -13.95
C LEU A 130 -8.80 28.97 -14.53
N PRO A 131 -9.10 28.60 -15.79
CA PRO A 131 -10.37 28.95 -16.43
C PRO A 131 -11.61 28.51 -15.62
N GLU A 132 -12.71 29.24 -15.83
CA GLU A 132 -14.08 28.88 -15.39
C GLU A 132 -14.26 28.51 -13.89
N ASN A 133 -13.29 28.88 -13.04
CA ASN A 133 -13.18 28.57 -11.60
C ASN A 133 -12.85 27.10 -11.25
N GLU A 134 -12.36 26.30 -12.20
CA GLU A 134 -12.25 24.83 -12.08
C GLU A 134 -11.37 24.27 -10.93
N TYR A 135 -10.56 25.09 -10.23
CA TYR A 135 -9.51 24.58 -9.33
C TYR A 135 -9.39 25.23 -7.95
N ASP A 136 -9.37 26.56 -7.82
CA ASP A 136 -9.05 27.23 -6.54
C ASP A 136 -9.68 28.63 -6.44
N ARG A 137 -11.00 28.68 -6.15
CA ARG A 137 -11.73 29.96 -6.00
C ARG A 137 -11.40 30.70 -4.70
N TRP A 138 -11.09 29.99 -3.62
CA TRP A 138 -10.98 30.54 -2.26
C TRP A 138 -9.53 30.59 -1.81
N HIS A 139 -8.83 31.64 -2.24
CA HIS A 139 -7.47 31.93 -1.79
C HIS A 139 -7.48 32.32 -0.31
N VAL A 140 -6.34 32.16 0.36
CA VAL A 140 -6.17 32.59 1.75
C VAL A 140 -4.92 33.49 1.86
N ASP A 141 -5.10 34.71 2.35
CA ASP A 141 -4.04 35.70 2.51
C ASP A 141 -3.12 35.45 3.73
N ASP A 142 -2.12 36.30 3.94
CA ASP A 142 -1.13 36.17 5.01
C ASP A 142 -1.73 36.34 6.43
N ASP A 143 -2.84 37.06 6.56
CA ASP A 143 -3.60 37.18 7.82
C ASP A 143 -4.49 35.96 8.09
N GLY A 144 -4.87 35.22 7.05
CA GLY A 144 -5.66 34.00 7.11
C GLY A 144 -7.12 34.19 6.69
N MET A 145 -7.43 35.27 5.98
CA MET A 145 -8.78 35.60 5.52
C MET A 145 -9.04 35.09 4.10
N LEU A 146 -10.32 34.87 3.80
CA LEU A 146 -10.79 34.33 2.51
C LEU A 146 -10.82 35.41 1.44
N VAL A 147 -10.20 35.11 0.30
CA VAL A 147 -10.14 35.95 -0.90
C VAL A 147 -10.83 35.23 -2.06
N ASP A 148 -11.81 35.87 -2.70
CA ASP A 148 -12.49 35.31 -3.88
C ASP A 148 -11.68 35.61 -5.14
N ALA A 149 -11.07 34.58 -5.72
CA ALA A 149 -10.21 34.67 -6.89
C ALA A 149 -10.95 35.21 -8.13
N ALA A 150 -12.27 34.99 -8.22
CA ALA A 150 -13.11 35.52 -9.30
C ALA A 150 -13.18 37.06 -9.30
N VAL A 151 -12.97 37.69 -8.13
CA VAL A 151 -12.92 39.15 -7.95
C VAL A 151 -11.51 39.68 -8.17
N GLN A 152 -10.50 39.11 -7.50
CA GLN A 152 -9.13 39.64 -7.58
C GLN A 152 -8.42 39.35 -8.91
N ARG A 153 -8.74 38.21 -9.56
CA ARG A 153 -8.13 37.78 -10.83
C ARG A 153 -6.59 37.80 -10.81
N GLN A 154 -5.98 37.41 -9.68
CA GLN A 154 -4.53 37.21 -9.53
C GLN A 154 -4.27 35.90 -8.79
N ALA A 155 -3.27 35.12 -9.24
CA ALA A 155 -2.76 33.96 -8.52
C ALA A 155 -1.75 34.43 -7.46
N SER A 156 -1.72 33.80 -6.28
CA SER A 156 -1.07 34.36 -5.10
C SER A 156 -0.46 33.31 -4.16
N GLY A 157 0.35 33.80 -3.20
CA GLY A 157 0.83 33.02 -2.05
C GLY A 157 1.74 31.83 -2.40
N LEU A 158 1.88 30.95 -1.42
CA LEU A 158 2.75 29.77 -1.47
C LEU A 158 2.31 28.74 -2.51
N THR A 159 1.00 28.62 -2.77
CA THR A 159 0.44 27.72 -3.79
C THR A 159 0.93 28.09 -5.18
N LYS A 160 0.89 29.38 -5.55
CA LYS A 160 1.42 29.84 -6.83
C LYS A 160 2.91 29.51 -6.97
N LYS A 161 3.72 29.80 -5.94
CA LYS A 161 5.17 29.51 -5.97
C LYS A 161 5.49 28.04 -6.23
N VAL A 162 4.80 27.12 -5.54
CA VAL A 162 4.99 25.66 -5.75
C VAL A 162 4.66 25.27 -7.20
N VAL A 163 3.59 25.83 -7.77
CA VAL A 163 3.13 25.50 -9.13
C VAL A 163 4.02 26.12 -10.20
N ASP A 164 4.52 27.34 -9.99
CA ASP A 164 5.52 27.98 -10.86
C ASP A 164 6.82 27.14 -10.91
N ILE A 165 7.30 26.69 -9.74
CA ILE A 165 8.49 25.84 -9.59
C ILE A 165 8.31 24.50 -10.31
N VAL A 166 7.15 23.84 -10.13
CA VAL A 166 6.78 22.61 -10.85
C VAL A 166 6.83 22.82 -12.35
N ARG A 167 6.19 23.87 -12.87
CA ARG A 167 6.12 24.11 -14.32
C ARG A 167 7.49 24.39 -14.93
N ARG A 168 8.33 25.17 -14.24
CA ARG A 168 9.74 25.37 -14.64
C ARG A 168 10.51 24.04 -14.70
N GLN A 169 10.42 23.19 -13.67
CA GLN A 169 11.09 21.88 -13.65
C GLN A 169 10.60 20.93 -14.76
N LEU A 170 9.31 20.99 -15.10
CA LEU A 170 8.73 20.19 -16.18
C LEU A 170 9.12 20.72 -17.58
N GLU A 171 9.27 22.04 -17.75
CA GLU A 171 9.76 22.68 -18.97
C GLU A 171 11.26 22.39 -19.19
N GLU A 172 12.09 22.55 -18.15
CA GLU A 172 13.52 22.19 -18.16
C GLU A 172 13.72 20.72 -18.58
N ALA A 173 12.90 19.81 -18.04
CA ALA A 173 12.91 18.38 -18.38
C ALA A 173 12.59 18.08 -19.86
N SER A 174 12.05 19.03 -20.64
CA SER A 174 11.85 18.86 -22.09
C SER A 174 13.16 18.80 -22.89
N THR A 175 14.25 19.32 -22.30
CA THR A 175 15.59 19.32 -22.91
C THR A 175 16.45 18.10 -22.51
N TRP A 176 15.94 17.25 -21.61
CA TRP A 176 16.69 16.09 -21.13
C TRP A 176 16.92 15.05 -22.25
N GLY A 177 18.19 14.67 -22.43
CA GLY A 177 18.62 13.70 -23.42
C GLY A 177 18.68 14.23 -24.86
N VAL A 178 18.55 15.54 -25.08
CA VAL A 178 18.75 16.15 -26.41
C VAL A 178 20.19 15.91 -26.89
N GLY A 179 20.34 15.32 -28.07
CA GLY A 179 21.61 14.89 -28.65
C GLY A 179 22.14 13.54 -28.16
N ALA A 180 21.36 12.77 -27.39
CA ALA A 180 21.77 11.44 -26.92
C ALA A 180 21.83 10.38 -28.04
N LEU A 181 21.10 10.57 -29.15
CA LEU A 181 21.07 9.68 -30.32
C LEU A 181 21.62 10.37 -31.58
N PRO A 182 22.96 10.52 -31.72
CA PRO A 182 23.57 11.03 -32.94
C PRO A 182 23.41 10.03 -34.11
N GLU A 183 23.39 10.55 -35.34
CA GLU A 183 23.18 9.78 -36.58
C GLU A 183 24.17 8.59 -36.75
N GLU A 184 25.42 8.77 -36.31
CA GLU A 184 26.44 7.71 -36.30
C GLU A 184 26.07 6.52 -35.38
N TYR A 185 25.35 6.78 -34.29
CA TYR A 185 24.87 5.76 -33.34
C TYR A 185 23.48 5.23 -33.70
N LEU A 186 22.67 5.99 -34.45
CA LEU A 186 21.34 5.59 -34.93
C LEU A 186 21.37 4.20 -35.60
N THR A 187 22.32 3.98 -36.52
CA THR A 187 22.48 2.71 -37.25
C THR A 187 22.87 1.56 -36.31
N ILE A 188 23.73 1.81 -35.33
CA ILE A 188 24.17 0.82 -34.33
C ILE A 188 22.98 0.42 -33.44
N PHE A 189 22.20 1.40 -32.99
CA PHE A 189 21.04 1.21 -32.14
C PHE A 189 19.92 0.44 -32.87
N VAL A 190 19.59 0.81 -34.11
CA VAL A 190 18.63 0.05 -34.95
C VAL A 190 19.12 -1.39 -35.19
N SER A 191 20.41 -1.59 -35.48
CA SER A 191 20.98 -2.93 -35.67
C SER A 191 20.91 -3.78 -34.40
N GLN A 192 21.15 -3.19 -33.22
CA GLN A 192 20.98 -3.86 -31.93
C GLN A 192 19.54 -4.35 -31.72
N LEU A 193 18.54 -3.51 -32.05
CA LEU A 193 17.12 -3.83 -31.91
C LEU A 193 16.66 -4.91 -32.89
N GLN A 194 17.15 -4.89 -34.13
CA GLN A 194 16.96 -5.96 -35.12
C GLN A 194 17.56 -7.29 -34.63
N HIS A 195 18.78 -7.26 -34.07
CA HIS A 195 19.43 -8.45 -33.52
C HIS A 195 18.67 -9.02 -32.31
N ALA A 196 18.09 -8.15 -31.49
CA ALA A 196 17.19 -8.51 -30.38
C ALA A 196 15.80 -9.00 -30.86
N ARG A 197 15.44 -8.79 -32.13
CA ARG A 197 14.11 -9.05 -32.72
C ARG A 197 12.97 -8.26 -32.06
N ALA A 198 13.21 -6.98 -31.77
CA ALA A 198 12.20 -6.10 -31.15
C ALA A 198 11.01 -5.74 -32.08
N PHE A 199 11.19 -5.88 -33.39
CA PHE A 199 10.22 -5.54 -34.44
C PHE A 199 10.45 -6.40 -35.70
N ALA A 200 9.54 -6.37 -36.67
CA ALA A 200 9.69 -7.14 -37.91
C ALA A 200 10.74 -6.51 -38.84
N ALA A 201 11.37 -7.31 -39.70
CA ALA A 201 12.44 -6.81 -40.57
C ALA A 201 11.99 -5.63 -41.46
N ASP A 202 10.72 -5.64 -41.88
CA ASP A 202 10.10 -4.63 -42.73
C ASP A 202 9.83 -3.30 -41.99
N ASP A 203 9.64 -3.33 -40.66
CA ASP A 203 9.44 -2.14 -39.83
C ASP A 203 10.69 -1.24 -39.73
N ALA A 204 11.87 -1.80 -40.05
CA ALA A 204 13.16 -1.19 -39.78
C ALA A 204 13.32 0.21 -40.42
N PHE A 205 12.76 0.42 -41.61
CA PHE A 205 12.79 1.73 -42.28
C PHE A 205 11.92 2.76 -41.54
N ALA A 206 10.70 2.38 -41.15
CA ALA A 206 9.78 3.24 -40.42
C ALA A 206 10.36 3.63 -39.04
N ILE A 207 10.94 2.67 -38.33
CA ILE A 207 11.56 2.87 -37.02
C ILE A 207 12.82 3.74 -37.12
N THR A 208 13.66 3.55 -38.16
CA THR A 208 14.82 4.42 -38.40
C THR A 208 14.39 5.86 -38.68
N SER A 209 13.31 6.06 -39.46
CA SER A 209 12.74 7.37 -39.75
C SER A 209 12.18 8.04 -38.48
N GLY A 210 11.40 7.30 -37.68
CA GLY A 210 10.83 7.77 -36.42
C GLY A 210 11.90 8.16 -35.40
N LEU A 211 12.93 7.33 -35.21
CA LEU A 211 14.06 7.65 -34.32
C LEU A 211 14.85 8.88 -34.81
N ARG A 212 15.06 9.04 -36.12
CA ARG A 212 15.68 10.25 -36.68
C ARG A 212 14.82 11.50 -36.44
N SER A 213 13.48 11.38 -36.47
CA SER A 213 12.58 12.51 -36.15
C SER A 213 12.69 13.00 -34.70
N TRP A 214 13.12 12.14 -33.77
CA TRP A 214 13.32 12.50 -32.36
C TRP A 214 14.71 13.06 -32.06
N SER A 215 15.72 12.75 -32.87
CA SER A 215 17.10 13.23 -32.67
C SER A 215 17.16 14.77 -32.70
N ARG A 216 17.79 15.34 -31.67
CA ARG A 216 17.95 16.79 -31.41
C ARG A 216 16.64 17.57 -31.20
N ASN A 217 15.54 16.90 -30.89
CA ASN A 217 14.24 17.53 -30.60
C ASN A 217 13.84 17.40 -29.12
N HIS A 218 12.89 18.24 -28.68
CA HIS A 218 12.34 18.15 -27.32
C HIS A 218 11.84 16.73 -27.01
N TRP A 219 12.02 16.33 -25.75
CA TRP A 219 11.68 15.01 -25.21
C TRP A 219 12.48 13.83 -25.77
N GLU A 220 13.56 14.03 -26.53
CA GLU A 220 14.43 12.97 -27.08
C GLU A 220 14.77 11.88 -26.03
N GLY A 221 15.28 12.27 -24.86
CA GLY A 221 15.62 11.32 -23.80
C GLY A 221 14.43 10.52 -23.25
N SER A 222 13.24 11.14 -23.19
CA SER A 222 12.02 10.47 -22.74
C SER A 222 11.52 9.46 -23.77
N ARG A 223 11.53 9.85 -25.05
CA ARG A 223 11.08 9.02 -26.18
C ARG A 223 12.01 7.82 -26.39
N ILE A 224 13.33 8.03 -26.33
CA ILE A 224 14.34 6.95 -26.37
C ILE A 224 14.12 5.96 -25.22
N LEU A 225 13.93 6.45 -23.99
CA LEU A 225 13.74 5.60 -22.82
C LEU A 225 12.47 4.73 -22.95
N ARG A 226 11.32 5.36 -23.24
CA ARG A 226 10.06 4.64 -23.47
C ARG A 226 10.14 3.65 -24.63
N PHE A 227 10.85 4.00 -25.70
CA PHE A 227 11.06 3.13 -26.85
C PHE A 227 11.95 1.91 -26.50
N VAL A 228 12.95 2.07 -25.63
CA VAL A 228 13.73 0.94 -25.07
C VAL A 228 12.88 0.07 -24.13
N GLU A 229 12.02 0.67 -23.30
CA GLU A 229 11.07 -0.07 -22.46
C GLU A 229 10.05 -0.85 -23.31
N ARG A 230 9.41 -0.21 -24.31
CA ARG A 230 8.50 -0.87 -25.26
C ARG A 230 9.18 -1.98 -26.05
N SER A 231 10.40 -1.73 -26.54
CA SER A 231 11.20 -2.76 -27.23
C SER A 231 11.53 -3.93 -26.29
N THR A 232 11.77 -3.69 -25.00
CA THR A 232 11.92 -4.75 -24.00
C THR A 232 10.64 -5.58 -23.85
N LYS A 233 9.46 -4.94 -23.80
CA LYS A 233 8.14 -5.63 -23.78
C LYS A 233 7.94 -6.49 -25.04
N ALA A 234 8.26 -5.96 -26.21
CA ALA A 234 8.12 -6.67 -27.49
C ALA A 234 9.08 -7.87 -27.62
N VAL A 235 10.36 -7.72 -27.22
CA VAL A 235 11.34 -8.82 -27.22
C VAL A 235 10.95 -9.92 -26.24
N MET A 236 10.43 -9.56 -25.05
CA MET A 236 9.90 -10.54 -24.08
C MET A 236 8.72 -11.33 -24.66
N ARG A 237 7.73 -10.66 -25.28
CA ARG A 237 6.62 -11.35 -25.96
C ARG A 237 7.12 -12.21 -27.13
N ARG A 238 8.13 -11.75 -27.90
CA ARG A 238 8.72 -12.54 -28.98
C ARG A 238 9.37 -13.82 -28.46
N TRP A 239 10.10 -13.76 -27.34
CA TRP A 239 10.70 -14.95 -26.72
C TRP A 239 9.62 -15.93 -26.23
N TYR A 240 8.49 -15.44 -25.70
CA TYR A 240 7.34 -16.29 -25.32
C TYR A 240 6.78 -17.03 -26.54
N CYS A 241 6.50 -16.31 -27.63
CA CYS A 241 5.98 -16.91 -28.85
C CYS A 241 6.97 -17.90 -29.48
N ASP A 242 8.25 -17.54 -29.58
CA ASP A 242 9.30 -18.41 -30.11
C ASP A 242 9.46 -19.69 -29.26
N THR A 243 9.30 -19.63 -27.94
CA THR A 243 9.49 -20.78 -27.04
C THR A 243 8.24 -21.66 -26.92
N TYR A 244 7.06 -21.07 -26.70
CA TYR A 244 5.87 -21.81 -26.24
C TYR A 244 4.71 -21.84 -27.24
N ILE A 245 4.77 -21.08 -28.33
CA ILE A 245 3.74 -21.06 -29.39
C ILE A 245 4.27 -21.66 -30.71
N LEU A 246 5.57 -21.51 -30.98
CA LEU A 246 6.21 -21.94 -32.24
C LEU A 246 7.24 -23.08 -32.07
N ASP A 247 7.56 -23.47 -30.83
CA ASP A 247 8.56 -24.51 -30.47
C ASP A 247 9.94 -24.32 -31.14
N LEU A 248 10.38 -23.06 -31.28
CA LEU A 248 11.63 -22.68 -31.93
C LEU A 248 12.79 -22.62 -30.92
N THR A 249 13.01 -23.73 -30.19
CA THR A 249 13.95 -23.91 -29.06
C THR A 249 15.45 -23.87 -29.47
N THR A 250 15.84 -22.85 -30.23
CA THR A 250 17.13 -22.69 -30.91
C THR A 250 18.04 -21.61 -30.30
N ARG A 251 17.55 -20.84 -29.31
CA ARG A 251 18.31 -19.81 -28.58
C ARG A 251 18.01 -19.85 -27.08
N SER A 252 19.06 -19.70 -26.27
CA SER A 252 18.99 -19.66 -24.81
C SER A 252 18.77 -18.26 -24.22
N THR A 253 19.04 -17.18 -24.98
CA THR A 253 18.97 -15.79 -24.49
C THR A 253 18.48 -14.82 -25.57
N TYR A 254 17.75 -13.78 -25.14
CA TYR A 254 17.35 -12.63 -25.97
C TYR A 254 17.92 -11.34 -25.37
N ASN A 255 18.54 -10.49 -26.20
CA ASN A 255 19.25 -9.30 -25.73
C ASN A 255 18.29 -8.14 -25.40
N ARG A 256 18.58 -7.40 -24.32
CA ARG A 256 17.92 -6.15 -23.97
C ARG A 256 18.45 -5.01 -24.85
N PRO A 257 17.60 -4.11 -25.35
CA PRO A 257 18.05 -2.85 -25.93
C PRO A 257 18.73 -2.00 -24.84
N LEU A 258 19.86 -1.36 -25.16
CA LEU A 258 20.61 -0.55 -24.21
C LEU A 258 20.32 0.94 -24.43
N LEU A 259 20.28 1.72 -23.35
CA LEU A 259 20.21 3.18 -23.47
C LEU A 259 21.50 3.73 -24.09
N PRO A 260 21.44 4.79 -24.93
CA PRO A 260 22.63 5.46 -25.43
C PRO A 260 23.53 5.93 -24.26
N PRO A 261 24.86 5.73 -24.32
CA PRO A 261 25.75 6.04 -23.19
C PRO A 261 25.64 7.48 -22.66
N ALA A 262 25.35 8.44 -23.56
CA ALA A 262 25.16 9.86 -23.28
C ALA A 262 23.86 10.20 -22.50
N LEU A 263 22.87 9.31 -22.46
CA LEU A 263 21.59 9.57 -21.78
C LEU A 263 21.73 9.41 -20.26
N THR A 264 21.98 10.52 -19.56
CA THR A 264 22.12 10.58 -18.09
C THR A 264 20.78 10.40 -17.36
N VAL A 265 20.83 10.05 -16.07
CA VAL A 265 19.63 9.99 -15.21
C VAL A 265 19.08 11.41 -15.00
N PRO A 266 17.77 11.67 -15.22
CA PRO A 266 17.20 13.00 -15.07
C PRO A 266 17.03 13.42 -13.60
N SER A 267 16.84 14.73 -13.39
CA SER A 267 16.42 15.32 -12.12
C SER A 267 15.05 14.78 -11.68
N ALA A 268 14.81 14.78 -10.36
CA ALA A 268 13.50 14.49 -9.81
C ALA A 268 12.67 15.79 -9.73
N PRO A 269 11.36 15.79 -10.08
CA PRO A 269 10.47 16.87 -9.71
C PRO A 269 10.36 16.97 -8.19
N THR A 270 10.43 18.19 -7.63
CA THR A 270 10.40 18.37 -6.18
C THR A 270 9.03 18.04 -5.57
N VAL A 271 7.95 18.23 -6.33
CA VAL A 271 6.61 17.75 -5.95
C VAL A 271 6.49 16.27 -6.31
N LEU A 272 6.54 15.40 -5.30
CA LEU A 272 6.29 13.97 -5.44
C LEU A 272 4.82 13.70 -5.87
N PRO A 273 4.53 12.64 -6.64
CA PRO A 273 3.18 12.38 -7.16
C PRO A 273 2.09 12.27 -6.08
N PHE A 274 2.39 11.75 -4.89
CA PHE A 274 1.45 11.70 -3.76
C PHE A 274 0.98 13.10 -3.29
N HIS A 275 1.85 14.12 -3.36
CA HIS A 275 1.48 15.48 -2.96
C HIS A 275 0.55 16.18 -3.97
N THR A 276 0.39 15.64 -5.18
CA THR A 276 -0.55 16.18 -6.18
C THR A 276 -2.01 16.05 -5.75
N PHE A 277 -2.33 15.08 -4.88
CA PHE A 277 -3.68 14.87 -4.37
C PHE A 277 -4.25 16.12 -3.69
N THR A 278 -3.43 16.85 -2.92
CA THR A 278 -3.82 18.06 -2.18
C THR A 278 -3.23 19.36 -2.74
N CYS A 279 -2.72 19.33 -3.97
CA CYS A 279 -2.24 20.51 -4.68
C CYS A 279 -3.21 20.80 -5.85
N PRO A 280 -3.64 22.07 -6.08
CA PRO A 280 -4.47 22.42 -7.22
C PRO A 280 -3.61 22.44 -8.49
N LEU A 281 -3.42 21.26 -9.08
CA LEU A 281 -2.62 21.02 -10.28
C LEU A 281 -3.53 20.54 -11.42
N THR A 282 -3.22 20.97 -12.66
CA THR A 282 -3.98 20.54 -13.85
C THR A 282 -3.79 19.06 -14.13
N ALA A 283 -4.68 18.47 -14.95
CA ALA A 283 -4.51 17.10 -15.43
C ALA A 283 -3.12 16.85 -16.04
N GLN A 284 -2.62 17.80 -16.84
CA GLN A 284 -1.28 17.77 -17.43
C GLN A 284 -0.16 17.86 -16.39
N ASP A 285 -0.25 18.78 -15.42
CA ASP A 285 0.75 18.92 -14.34
C ASP A 285 0.87 17.59 -13.56
N VAL A 286 -0.27 16.98 -13.17
CA VAL A 286 -0.31 15.70 -12.44
C VAL A 286 0.27 14.56 -13.27
N ARG A 287 -0.16 14.44 -14.53
CA ARG A 287 0.35 13.45 -15.51
C ARG A 287 1.87 13.53 -15.62
N MET A 288 2.41 14.72 -15.88
CA MET A 288 3.84 14.90 -16.12
C MET A 288 4.67 14.69 -14.84
N ILE A 289 4.17 15.05 -13.65
CA ILE A 289 4.84 14.74 -12.38
C ILE A 289 5.04 13.22 -12.21
N SER A 290 4.00 12.42 -12.44
CA SER A 290 4.11 10.95 -12.42
C SER A 290 5.09 10.45 -13.49
N GLN A 291 4.97 10.92 -14.74
CA GLN A 291 5.85 10.53 -15.84
C GLN A 291 7.34 10.81 -15.57
N ARG A 292 7.72 12.01 -15.09
CA ARG A 292 9.14 12.32 -14.83
C ARG A 292 9.70 11.53 -13.64
N ASN A 293 8.88 11.19 -12.65
CA ASN A 293 9.28 10.25 -11.59
C ASN A 293 9.52 8.84 -12.17
N ALA A 294 8.59 8.32 -12.99
CA ALA A 294 8.76 7.02 -13.67
C ALA A 294 10.04 6.99 -14.53
N LEU A 295 10.24 7.97 -15.40
CA LEU A 295 11.39 8.05 -16.30
C LEU A 295 12.72 8.15 -15.54
N ARG A 296 12.77 8.84 -14.40
CA ARG A 296 13.96 8.86 -13.53
C ARG A 296 14.27 7.47 -12.97
N ILE A 297 13.24 6.76 -12.51
CA ILE A 297 13.36 5.41 -11.96
C ILE A 297 13.82 4.45 -13.05
N SER A 298 13.19 4.46 -14.23
CA SER A 298 13.57 3.64 -15.38
C SER A 298 14.99 3.94 -15.89
N CYS A 299 15.38 5.21 -16.01
CA CYS A 299 16.74 5.56 -16.43
C CYS A 299 17.80 5.11 -15.41
N SER A 300 17.54 5.28 -14.11
CA SER A 300 18.44 4.80 -13.06
C SER A 300 18.54 3.27 -13.02
N THR A 301 17.44 2.58 -13.34
CA THR A 301 17.32 1.11 -13.37
C THR A 301 18.03 0.52 -14.59
N LEU A 302 17.74 1.02 -15.79
CA LEU A 302 18.35 0.55 -17.05
C LEU A 302 19.84 0.88 -17.18
N ARG A 303 20.39 1.72 -16.29
CA ARG A 303 21.83 2.01 -16.17
C ARG A 303 22.50 1.33 -14.97
N ALA A 304 21.77 0.55 -14.17
CA ALA A 304 22.32 -0.09 -13.00
C ALA A 304 23.26 -1.27 -13.37
N PRO A 305 24.39 -1.45 -12.67
CA PRO A 305 25.39 -2.46 -13.02
C PRO A 305 24.92 -3.90 -12.75
N TRP A 306 23.85 -4.07 -11.97
CA TRP A 306 23.21 -5.36 -11.73
C TRP A 306 22.20 -5.75 -12.82
N LEU A 307 21.77 -4.85 -13.72
CA LEU A 307 20.78 -5.23 -14.73
C LEU A 307 21.48 -6.03 -15.85
N PRO A 308 21.09 -7.28 -16.10
CA PRO A 308 21.77 -8.08 -17.12
C PRO A 308 21.40 -7.62 -18.53
N ARG A 309 22.30 -7.94 -19.47
CA ARG A 309 22.20 -7.53 -20.87
C ARG A 309 21.13 -8.28 -21.67
N SER A 310 20.53 -9.32 -21.11
CA SER A 310 19.36 -9.99 -21.67
C SER A 310 18.08 -9.28 -21.21
N VAL A 311 17.02 -9.38 -22.02
CA VAL A 311 15.68 -9.30 -21.43
C VAL A 311 15.51 -10.52 -20.54
N TYR A 312 14.51 -10.48 -19.67
CA TYR A 312 14.27 -11.58 -18.78
C TYR A 312 13.34 -12.63 -19.40
N ARG A 313 13.44 -13.88 -18.95
CA ARG A 313 12.72 -14.99 -19.59
C ARG A 313 11.21 -14.85 -19.35
N PRO A 314 10.36 -14.94 -20.39
CA PRO A 314 8.93 -14.97 -20.20
C PRO A 314 8.48 -16.36 -19.69
N PRO A 315 7.34 -16.40 -18.98
CA PRO A 315 6.81 -17.61 -18.37
C PRO A 315 6.34 -18.65 -19.40
N PRO A 316 6.22 -19.93 -19.04
CA PRO A 316 5.40 -20.88 -19.80
C PRO A 316 3.92 -20.48 -19.70
N PRO A 317 3.03 -21.04 -20.55
CA PRO A 317 1.60 -20.76 -20.45
C PRO A 317 0.98 -21.18 -19.10
N PRO A 318 -0.09 -20.51 -18.61
CA PRO A 318 -0.77 -20.84 -17.36
C PRO A 318 -1.18 -22.31 -17.25
N SER A 319 -0.65 -23.01 -16.24
CA SER A 319 -1.00 -24.39 -15.93
C SER A 319 -0.68 -24.72 -14.46
N PRO A 320 -1.67 -25.08 -13.62
CA PRO A 320 -3.11 -25.08 -13.91
C PRO A 320 -3.75 -23.70 -14.11
N GLN A 321 -3.10 -22.62 -13.65
CA GLN A 321 -3.75 -21.32 -13.43
C GLN A 321 -2.80 -20.11 -13.65
N LEU A 322 -3.34 -18.88 -13.68
CA LEU A 322 -2.65 -17.62 -14.02
C LEU A 322 -1.65 -17.11 -12.98
N ASN A 323 -0.77 -16.14 -13.32
CA ASN A 323 0.38 -15.75 -12.48
C ASN A 323 0.59 -14.23 -12.20
N VAL A 324 -0.24 -13.64 -11.36
CA VAL A 324 -0.35 -12.23 -10.93
C VAL A 324 0.52 -11.91 -9.71
N GLY A 325 1.16 -10.74 -9.55
CA GLY A 325 1.98 -10.43 -8.38
C GLY A 325 1.88 -9.02 -7.80
N TYR A 326 1.71 -8.81 -6.49
CA TYR A 326 1.30 -7.56 -5.84
C TYR A 326 2.41 -7.06 -4.90
N VAL A 327 3.13 -6.00 -5.28
CA VAL A 327 4.20 -5.36 -4.48
C VAL A 327 3.64 -4.31 -3.52
N SER A 328 4.02 -4.34 -2.23
CA SER A 328 3.64 -3.28 -1.28
C SER A 328 4.56 -3.14 -0.06
N SER A 329 4.85 -1.91 0.36
CA SER A 329 5.31 -1.57 1.72
C SER A 329 4.21 -1.64 2.79
N ASP A 330 2.97 -1.90 2.38
CA ASP A 330 1.80 -1.46 3.14
C ASP A 330 0.94 -2.63 3.65
N PHE A 331 1.48 -3.84 3.63
CA PHE A 331 0.86 -5.05 4.18
C PHE A 331 0.87 -5.14 5.72
N ASN A 332 1.05 -4.01 6.42
CA ASN A 332 1.30 -3.95 7.86
C ASN A 332 0.03 -3.49 8.61
N ASN A 333 0.14 -2.88 9.80
CA ASN A 333 -0.98 -2.13 10.39
C ASN A 333 -1.24 -0.82 9.65
N HIS A 334 -1.71 -0.94 8.41
CA HIS A 334 -1.84 0.14 7.46
C HIS A 334 -3.21 0.04 6.74
N PRO A 335 -3.81 1.17 6.30
CA PRO A 335 -5.15 1.15 5.70
C PRO A 335 -5.31 0.30 4.44
N LEU A 336 -4.22 -0.04 3.72
CA LEU A 336 -4.24 -1.02 2.63
C LEU A 336 -4.59 -2.41 3.16
N ALA A 337 -3.91 -2.86 4.21
CA ALA A 337 -4.16 -4.17 4.81
C ALA A 337 -5.55 -4.25 5.44
N HIS A 338 -6.00 -3.19 6.11
CA HIS A 338 -7.37 -3.07 6.66
C HIS A 338 -8.49 -3.23 5.62
N LEU A 339 -8.17 -3.19 4.33
CA LEU A 339 -9.12 -3.30 3.22
C LEU A 339 -8.92 -4.55 2.38
N MET A 340 -7.68 -4.95 2.16
CA MET A 340 -7.34 -6.00 1.20
C MET A 340 -6.95 -7.33 1.85
N GLN A 341 -6.88 -7.42 3.18
CA GLN A 341 -6.25 -8.59 3.80
C GLN A 341 -6.87 -9.94 3.40
N SER A 342 -8.20 -10.00 3.23
CA SER A 342 -8.89 -11.18 2.69
C SER A 342 -9.08 -11.20 1.18
N VAL A 343 -8.79 -10.10 0.46
CA VAL A 343 -8.70 -10.16 -1.00
C VAL A 343 -7.67 -11.19 -1.41
N PHE A 344 -6.47 -11.12 -0.82
CA PHE A 344 -5.38 -11.99 -1.27
C PHE A 344 -5.64 -13.47 -1.01
N GLY A 345 -6.57 -13.76 -0.11
CA GLY A 345 -7.08 -15.06 0.26
C GLY A 345 -8.59 -15.23 0.04
N PHE A 346 -9.13 -14.85 -1.11
CA PHE A 346 -10.43 -15.37 -1.59
C PHE A 346 -10.40 -15.87 -3.05
N HIS A 347 -9.22 -15.91 -3.68
CA HIS A 347 -9.08 -16.18 -5.12
C HIS A 347 -9.20 -17.67 -5.48
N GLU A 348 -10.03 -17.98 -6.48
CA GLU A 348 -10.22 -19.33 -6.97
C GLU A 348 -8.95 -19.85 -7.66
N LYS A 349 -8.41 -20.89 -7.04
CA LYS A 349 -7.08 -21.44 -7.29
C LYS A 349 -6.98 -22.20 -8.59
N THR A 350 -8.12 -22.50 -9.22
CA THR A 350 -8.18 -22.99 -10.59
C THR A 350 -7.91 -21.89 -11.62
N LYS A 351 -8.16 -20.61 -11.29
CA LYS A 351 -8.22 -19.51 -12.24
C LYS A 351 -6.95 -18.68 -12.25
N VAL A 352 -6.66 -18.08 -11.10
CA VAL A 352 -5.70 -17.01 -10.92
C VAL A 352 -4.93 -17.30 -9.68
N LYS A 353 -3.63 -17.09 -9.80
CA LYS A 353 -2.53 -16.97 -8.85
C LYS A 353 -1.87 -15.58 -9.14
N ALA A 354 -1.00 -14.89 -8.38
CA ALA A 354 -0.93 -14.61 -6.92
C ALA A 354 0.27 -13.82 -6.25
N LEU A 355 0.22 -12.50 -5.99
CA LEU A 355 1.07 -11.67 -5.08
C LEU A 355 0.60 -11.28 -3.66
N CYS A 356 1.47 -11.45 -2.67
CA CYS A 356 1.87 -10.30 -1.85
C CYS A 356 3.41 -10.32 -1.63
N TYR A 357 3.97 -9.16 -1.29
CA TYR A 357 5.40 -8.86 -1.37
C TYR A 357 5.74 -7.65 -0.48
N ALA A 358 6.08 -7.88 0.79
CA ALA A 358 6.42 -6.76 1.65
C ALA A 358 7.81 -6.21 1.38
N THR A 359 7.89 -5.00 0.80
CA THR A 359 9.12 -4.21 0.76
C THR A 359 9.50 -3.66 2.16
N THR A 360 8.71 -3.99 3.18
CA THR A 360 8.84 -3.57 4.58
C THR A 360 8.66 -4.73 5.55
N ALA A 361 9.16 -4.54 6.75
CA ALA A 361 9.05 -5.48 7.85
C ALA A 361 7.61 -5.72 8.34
N SER A 362 7.36 -6.93 8.83
CA SER A 362 6.25 -7.20 9.74
C SER A 362 6.39 -6.38 11.03
N ASP A 363 5.29 -5.77 11.47
CA ASP A 363 5.14 -5.13 12.79
C ASP A 363 4.62 -6.09 13.87
N GLY A 364 4.35 -7.35 13.51
CA GLY A 364 3.59 -8.27 14.36
C GLY A 364 2.14 -7.82 14.58
N SER A 365 1.59 -6.94 13.73
CA SER A 365 0.19 -6.55 13.82
C SER A 365 -0.73 -7.66 13.36
N VAL A 366 -1.96 -7.68 13.88
CA VAL A 366 -2.98 -8.65 13.45
C VAL A 366 -3.21 -8.60 11.94
N HIS A 367 -3.16 -7.42 11.32
CA HIS A 367 -3.37 -7.22 9.88
C HIS A 367 -2.22 -7.78 9.06
N ARG A 368 -0.98 -7.51 9.48
CA ARG A 368 0.18 -8.16 8.89
C ARG A 368 0.06 -9.66 9.04
N LEU A 369 -0.12 -10.16 10.26
CA LEU A 369 -0.35 -11.57 10.60
C LEU A 369 -1.55 -12.19 9.85
N GLN A 370 -2.51 -11.37 9.38
CA GLN A 370 -3.70 -11.75 8.62
C GLN A 370 -3.35 -11.89 7.14
N ILE A 371 -2.72 -10.90 6.50
CA ILE A 371 -2.15 -11.08 5.14
C ILE A 371 -1.08 -12.18 5.16
N GLU A 372 -0.35 -12.32 6.26
CA GLU A 372 0.63 -13.37 6.52
C GLU A 372 0.05 -14.79 6.62
N ARG A 373 -1.27 -14.90 6.52
CA ARG A 373 -2.05 -16.08 6.79
C ARG A 373 -3.14 -16.38 5.76
N GLU A 374 -3.64 -15.35 5.09
CA GLU A 374 -4.70 -15.45 4.07
C GLU A 374 -4.16 -15.02 2.70
N ALA A 375 -3.21 -14.08 2.58
CA ALA A 375 -2.42 -14.04 1.37
C ALA A 375 -1.59 -15.34 1.38
N PRO A 376 -1.74 -16.21 0.37
CA PRO A 376 -1.20 -17.56 0.17
C PRO A 376 0.05 -18.09 0.84
N VAL A 377 0.91 -17.28 1.42
CA VAL A 377 2.27 -17.03 0.92
C VAL A 377 2.35 -15.52 0.93
N PHE A 378 3.47 -14.90 1.31
CA PHE A 378 3.92 -13.64 0.71
C PHE A 378 5.34 -13.40 1.13
N ARG A 379 6.09 -12.57 0.39
CA ARG A 379 7.52 -12.49 0.62
C ARG A 379 7.98 -11.21 1.31
N ASP A 380 8.59 -11.34 2.50
CA ASP A 380 9.22 -10.25 3.23
C ASP A 380 10.53 -9.88 2.52
N ALA A 381 10.41 -9.03 1.51
CA ALA A 381 11.48 -8.49 0.69
C ALA A 381 12.26 -7.36 1.39
N SER A 382 12.01 -7.14 2.69
CA SER A 382 12.26 -5.85 3.33
C SER A 382 13.73 -5.49 3.56
N SER A 383 14.58 -6.49 3.82
CA SER A 383 16.03 -6.27 3.93
C SER A 383 16.78 -6.64 2.64
N TRP A 384 16.07 -6.82 1.52
CA TRP A 384 16.69 -7.26 0.27
C TRP A 384 17.05 -6.09 -0.63
N PRO A 385 18.21 -6.17 -1.30
CA PRO A 385 18.59 -5.16 -2.27
C PRO A 385 17.60 -5.28 -3.44
N SER A 386 17.34 -4.16 -4.14
CA SER A 386 16.24 -4.05 -5.09
C SER A 386 16.34 -5.01 -6.26
N ASP A 387 17.52 -5.56 -6.41
CA ASP A 387 18.10 -6.25 -7.55
C ASP A 387 18.13 -7.76 -7.26
N ARG A 388 18.33 -8.20 -6.01
CA ARG A 388 17.70 -9.43 -5.48
C ARG A 388 16.23 -9.18 -5.08
N ILE A 389 15.62 -8.24 -5.81
CA ILE A 389 14.22 -8.15 -6.25
C ILE A 389 14.11 -7.65 -7.73
N ILE A 390 15.10 -7.79 -8.66
CA ILE A 390 14.88 -7.84 -10.14
C ILE A 390 15.92 -8.68 -10.98
N GLU A 391 15.71 -9.96 -11.40
CA GLU A 391 14.81 -10.52 -12.45
C GLU A 391 13.86 -11.70 -12.16
N GLN A 392 14.17 -12.64 -11.27
CA GLN A 392 13.54 -13.98 -11.14
C GLN A 392 12.07 -14.04 -10.58
N ILE A 393 11.29 -12.98 -10.81
CA ILE A 393 9.82 -12.85 -10.95
C ILE A 393 9.44 -13.22 -12.40
N VAL A 394 10.47 -13.42 -13.20
CA VAL A 394 10.54 -14.32 -14.34
C VAL A 394 10.38 -15.79 -13.95
N ALA A 395 10.33 -16.13 -12.65
CA ALA A 395 10.90 -17.40 -12.23
C ALA A 395 10.24 -18.20 -11.09
N ASP A 396 9.16 -17.73 -10.43
CA ASP A 396 7.94 -18.56 -10.49
C ASP A 396 7.22 -18.44 -11.81
N GLU A 397 7.57 -17.43 -12.63
CA GLU A 397 7.15 -17.21 -14.02
C GLU A 397 5.97 -16.20 -14.17
N ILE A 398 6.16 -14.88 -13.89
CA ILE A 398 5.06 -13.89 -13.91
C ILE A 398 4.29 -13.93 -15.22
N HIS A 399 2.96 -13.95 -15.10
CA HIS A 399 2.01 -13.49 -16.10
C HIS A 399 1.64 -12.00 -15.92
N ILE A 400 1.28 -11.56 -14.71
CA ILE A 400 0.89 -10.18 -14.33
C ILE A 400 1.65 -9.66 -13.09
N LEU A 401 2.04 -8.38 -12.99
CA LEU A 401 2.66 -7.75 -11.80
C LEU A 401 1.91 -6.47 -11.35
N VAL A 402 1.00 -6.60 -10.39
CA VAL A 402 0.33 -5.54 -9.62
C VAL A 402 1.29 -4.73 -8.71
N ASN A 403 1.14 -3.41 -8.71
CA ASN A 403 1.73 -2.47 -7.76
C ASN A 403 0.64 -1.98 -6.78
N LEU A 404 0.86 -2.19 -5.48
CA LEU A 404 0.02 -1.69 -4.39
C LEU A 404 0.75 -0.61 -3.56
N ASN A 405 1.62 0.18 -4.18
CA ASN A 405 2.22 1.36 -3.57
C ASN A 405 2.13 2.61 -4.44
N GLY A 406 2.32 2.48 -5.75
CA GLY A 406 2.57 3.60 -6.65
C GLY A 406 3.68 4.50 -6.11
N TYR A 407 3.34 5.73 -5.70
CA TYR A 407 4.30 6.70 -5.17
C TYR A 407 4.16 6.99 -3.67
N THR A 408 3.85 5.96 -2.87
CA THR A 408 3.82 6.02 -1.39
C THR A 408 5.19 5.74 -0.74
N ARG A 409 5.29 5.93 0.58
CA ARG A 409 6.52 5.74 1.36
C ARG A 409 6.85 4.24 1.49
N GLY A 410 7.93 3.80 0.85
CA GLY A 410 8.37 2.39 0.83
C GLY A 410 8.11 1.69 -0.50
N ALA A 411 7.54 2.39 -1.48
CA ALA A 411 7.48 1.96 -2.87
C ALA A 411 8.87 1.61 -3.43
N ARG A 412 8.95 0.53 -4.21
CA ARG A 412 10.17 0.07 -4.89
C ARG A 412 9.90 -0.13 -6.38
N ASN A 413 9.68 0.99 -7.06
CA ASN A 413 9.27 1.00 -8.46
C ASN A 413 10.39 0.62 -9.43
N GLU A 414 11.64 0.56 -8.97
CA GLU A 414 12.78 0.02 -9.73
C GLU A 414 12.58 -1.46 -10.11
N ILE A 415 11.87 -2.23 -9.28
CA ILE A 415 11.44 -3.62 -9.54
C ILE A 415 10.67 -3.67 -10.87
N PHE A 416 9.61 -2.88 -10.94
CA PHE A 416 8.74 -2.79 -12.12
C PHE A 416 9.47 -2.22 -13.33
N ALA A 417 10.36 -1.23 -13.13
CA ALA A 417 11.04 -0.53 -14.20
C ALA A 417 12.09 -1.36 -14.94
N ALA A 418 12.64 -2.40 -14.31
CA ALA A 418 13.54 -3.35 -14.98
C ALA A 418 12.78 -4.37 -15.85
N ARG A 419 11.44 -4.29 -15.85
CA ARG A 419 10.48 -5.02 -16.70
C ARG A 419 10.76 -6.53 -16.85
N PRO A 420 10.50 -7.30 -15.78
CA PRO A 420 10.55 -8.76 -15.76
C PRO A 420 9.25 -9.45 -16.19
N ALA A 421 8.13 -8.76 -16.07
CA ALA A 421 6.82 -9.36 -16.19
C ALA A 421 6.21 -9.05 -17.56
N PRO A 422 5.58 -10.03 -18.24
CA PRO A 422 4.81 -9.84 -19.46
C PRO A 422 3.80 -8.70 -19.38
N ILE A 423 3.06 -8.64 -18.26
CA ILE A 423 2.08 -7.60 -17.94
C ILE A 423 2.40 -7.06 -16.54
N GLN A 424 2.27 -5.75 -16.33
CA GLN A 424 2.31 -5.12 -15.01
C GLN A 424 1.14 -4.16 -14.87
N MET A 425 0.62 -3.97 -13.66
CA MET A 425 -0.53 -3.12 -13.40
C MET A 425 -0.52 -2.49 -12.01
N SER A 426 -1.51 -1.68 -11.64
CA SER A 426 -1.61 -1.13 -10.28
C SER A 426 -3.05 -0.88 -9.82
N PHE A 427 -3.28 -0.91 -8.49
CA PHE A 427 -4.53 -0.48 -7.85
C PHE A 427 -4.40 -0.35 -6.31
N MET A 428 -5.43 0.21 -5.68
CA MET A 428 -5.65 0.40 -4.23
C MET A 428 -4.59 1.22 -3.46
N GLY A 429 -3.30 0.87 -3.54
CA GLY A 429 -2.23 1.56 -2.78
C GLY A 429 -1.91 2.98 -3.24
N PHE A 430 -2.28 3.34 -4.48
CA PHE A 430 -2.12 4.69 -5.01
C PHE A 430 -3.33 5.09 -5.86
N ALA A 431 -3.96 6.22 -5.52
CA ALA A 431 -5.18 6.70 -6.18
C ALA A 431 -4.87 7.71 -7.31
N GLY A 432 -4.11 7.27 -8.32
CA GLY A 432 -3.73 8.06 -9.51
C GLY A 432 -2.83 7.29 -10.48
N THR A 433 -2.47 7.91 -11.61
CA THR A 433 -1.57 7.31 -12.62
C THR A 433 -0.14 7.14 -12.07
N LEU A 434 0.52 6.06 -12.47
CA LEU A 434 1.97 5.90 -12.29
C LEU A 434 2.75 6.65 -13.38
N GLY A 435 2.11 6.95 -14.52
CA GLY A 435 2.71 7.66 -15.66
C GLY A 435 3.83 6.88 -16.33
N ALA A 436 3.84 5.56 -16.17
CA ALA A 436 5.00 4.71 -16.37
C ALA A 436 4.81 3.74 -17.53
N GLU A 437 5.74 3.72 -18.49
CA GLU A 437 5.73 2.78 -19.62
C GLU A 437 5.87 1.31 -19.17
N TRP A 438 6.40 1.07 -17.96
CA TRP A 438 6.42 -0.23 -17.32
C TRP A 438 5.10 -0.65 -16.68
N CYS A 439 4.11 0.22 -16.50
CA CYS A 439 2.78 -0.15 -15.99
C CYS A 439 1.79 -0.23 -17.16
N ASP A 440 1.30 -1.42 -17.50
CA ASP A 440 0.43 -1.60 -18.66
C ASP A 440 -1.04 -1.38 -18.33
N TYR A 441 -1.49 -1.73 -17.12
CA TYR A 441 -2.88 -1.56 -16.69
C TYR A 441 -3.07 -0.84 -15.33
N ILE A 442 -4.27 -0.30 -15.10
CA ILE A 442 -4.80 0.07 -13.79
C ILE A 442 -6.16 -0.62 -13.61
N LEU A 443 -6.41 -1.22 -12.45
CA LEU A 443 -7.75 -1.71 -12.08
C LEU A 443 -8.54 -0.56 -11.44
N ALA A 444 -9.69 -0.22 -12.02
CA ALA A 444 -10.54 0.88 -11.57
C ALA A 444 -12.02 0.60 -11.89
N ASP A 445 -12.90 1.54 -11.58
CA ASP A 445 -14.27 1.56 -12.12
C ASP A 445 -14.53 2.90 -12.81
N THR A 446 -15.61 2.97 -13.59
CA THR A 446 -15.96 4.15 -14.41
C THR A 446 -16.38 5.38 -13.58
N THR A 447 -16.59 5.25 -12.27
CA THR A 447 -16.78 6.38 -11.36
C THR A 447 -15.44 6.93 -10.87
N ALA A 448 -14.49 6.04 -10.54
CA ALA A 448 -13.15 6.39 -10.07
C ALA A 448 -12.23 6.91 -11.19
N ILE A 449 -12.28 6.31 -12.39
CA ILE A 449 -11.60 6.76 -13.61
C ILE A 449 -12.63 6.90 -14.73
N PRO A 450 -13.09 8.12 -15.07
CA PRO A 450 -13.97 8.33 -16.21
C PRO A 450 -13.23 8.04 -17.53
N PRO A 451 -13.84 7.35 -18.52
CA PRO A 451 -13.21 7.07 -19.82
C PRO A 451 -12.71 8.30 -20.60
N SER A 452 -13.25 9.49 -20.33
CA SER A 452 -12.76 10.77 -20.88
C SER A 452 -11.37 11.19 -20.38
N THR A 453 -10.80 10.49 -19.40
CA THR A 453 -9.48 10.81 -18.80
C THR A 453 -8.36 9.89 -19.28
N LEU A 454 -8.66 8.99 -20.23
CA LEU A 454 -7.71 8.04 -20.82
C LEU A 454 -6.91 8.69 -21.97
N ARG A 455 -5.64 8.30 -22.15
CA ARG A 455 -4.84 8.72 -23.32
C ARG A 455 -5.54 8.31 -24.62
N PRO A 456 -5.66 9.18 -25.65
CA PRO A 456 -6.39 8.86 -26.88
C PRO A 456 -5.92 7.59 -27.61
N TRP A 457 -4.60 7.32 -27.64
CA TRP A 457 -4.06 6.06 -28.17
C TRP A 457 -3.91 5.02 -27.06
N ARG A 458 -4.54 3.84 -27.21
CA ARG A 458 -4.50 2.74 -26.23
C ARG A 458 -3.51 1.62 -26.57
N GLY A 459 -2.82 1.71 -27.72
CA GLY A 459 -1.77 0.77 -28.10
C GLY A 459 -0.54 0.92 -27.20
N ASN A 460 -0.29 -0.08 -26.37
CA ASN A 460 0.81 -0.10 -25.40
C ASN A 460 1.72 -1.34 -25.52
N LEU A 461 1.51 -2.18 -26.56
CA LEU A 461 2.17 -3.47 -26.73
C LEU A 461 3.20 -3.48 -27.88
N HIS A 462 2.91 -2.82 -29.00
CA HIS A 462 3.75 -2.88 -30.20
C HIS A 462 4.78 -1.73 -30.20
N VAL A 463 5.89 -1.91 -30.92
CA VAL A 463 6.96 -0.89 -31.01
C VAL A 463 6.55 0.33 -31.85
N PRO A 464 5.86 0.19 -33.01
CA PRO A 464 5.43 1.35 -33.82
C PRO A 464 4.45 2.31 -33.12
N ASP A 465 3.72 1.85 -32.09
CA ASP A 465 2.79 2.67 -31.29
C ASP A 465 3.46 3.89 -30.64
N VAL A 466 4.73 3.80 -30.25
CA VAL A 466 5.44 4.88 -29.53
C VAL A 466 5.62 6.13 -30.42
N PHE A 467 5.58 5.97 -31.75
CA PHE A 467 5.59 7.08 -32.70
C PHE A 467 4.20 7.70 -32.94
N GLN A 468 3.14 7.09 -32.41
CA GLN A 468 1.74 7.51 -32.56
C GLN A 468 1.09 7.99 -31.26
N ASP A 469 1.59 7.56 -30.09
CA ASP A 469 0.88 7.74 -28.83
C ASP A 469 1.00 9.12 -28.15
N GLN A 470 1.84 10.01 -28.69
CA GLN A 470 2.00 11.43 -28.32
C GLN A 470 2.12 11.70 -26.79
N THR A 471 2.64 10.74 -26.02
CA THR A 471 2.59 10.74 -24.54
C THR A 471 3.30 11.93 -23.87
N GLU A 472 4.31 12.52 -24.53
CA GLU A 472 5.04 13.71 -24.03
C GLU A 472 4.49 15.04 -24.54
N GLU A 473 3.43 15.04 -25.37
CA GLU A 473 2.81 16.29 -25.83
C GLU A 473 2.01 16.96 -24.71
N ALA A 474 1.97 18.30 -24.77
CA ALA A 474 1.33 19.15 -23.77
C ALA A 474 -0.20 19.18 -23.88
N THR A 475 -0.77 18.50 -24.87
CA THR A 475 -2.18 18.60 -25.26
C THR A 475 -3.07 17.56 -24.55
N GLY A 476 -4.32 17.97 -24.28
CA GLY A 476 -5.41 17.12 -23.81
C GLY A 476 -5.41 16.81 -22.30
N ASP A 477 -6.61 16.84 -21.71
CA ASP A 477 -6.90 16.71 -20.27
C ASP A 477 -6.86 15.26 -19.74
N TRP A 478 -6.24 14.35 -20.50
CA TRP A 478 -6.07 12.96 -20.12
C TRP A 478 -4.97 12.78 -19.07
N ILE A 479 -5.08 11.73 -18.27
CA ILE A 479 -4.09 11.37 -17.24
C ILE A 479 -3.53 9.96 -17.47
N TYR A 480 -4.37 8.98 -17.79
CA TYR A 480 -3.99 7.57 -17.71
C TYR A 480 -3.36 7.08 -19.03
N SER A 481 -2.02 7.00 -19.03
CA SER A 481 -1.21 6.35 -20.08
C SER A 481 -1.31 4.82 -20.01
N GLU A 482 -1.58 4.29 -18.83
CA GLU A 482 -1.93 2.88 -18.60
C GLU A 482 -3.28 2.56 -19.26
N ASN A 483 -3.45 1.32 -19.71
CA ASN A 483 -4.77 0.79 -20.05
C ASN A 483 -5.58 0.55 -18.77
N VAL A 484 -6.90 0.47 -18.84
CA VAL A 484 -7.76 0.34 -17.67
C VAL A 484 -8.57 -0.93 -17.74
N ILE A 485 -8.67 -1.61 -16.61
CA ILE A 485 -9.57 -2.73 -16.38
C ILE A 485 -10.72 -2.20 -15.53
N PHE A 486 -11.91 -2.11 -16.12
CA PHE A 486 -13.10 -1.56 -15.51
C PHE A 486 -13.91 -2.62 -14.77
N CYS A 487 -13.87 -2.57 -13.44
CA CYS A 487 -14.73 -3.34 -12.55
C CYS A 487 -16.21 -2.99 -12.76
N ARG A 488 -17.05 -4.04 -12.69
CA ARG A 488 -18.51 -3.99 -12.83
C ARG A 488 -19.23 -3.12 -11.78
N ASP A 489 -18.72 -3.08 -10.55
CA ASP A 489 -19.34 -2.41 -9.41
C ASP A 489 -18.47 -1.26 -8.85
N THR A 490 -17.46 -1.61 -8.04
CA THR A 490 -16.43 -0.72 -7.51
C THR A 490 -15.12 -1.49 -7.49
N PHE A 491 -14.00 -0.85 -7.82
CA PHE A 491 -12.69 -1.48 -7.65
C PHE A 491 -12.22 -1.44 -6.18
N PHE A 492 -12.96 -0.79 -5.28
CA PHE A 492 -12.57 -0.71 -3.87
C PHE A 492 -13.10 -1.91 -3.08
N CYS A 493 -12.17 -2.74 -2.60
CA CYS A 493 -12.42 -3.85 -1.68
C CYS A 493 -12.29 -3.40 -0.22
N CYS A 494 -12.90 -4.17 0.69
CA CYS A 494 -12.81 -3.94 2.13
C CYS A 494 -13.02 -5.22 2.95
N ASP A 495 -12.69 -5.18 4.25
CA ASP A 495 -12.57 -6.34 5.13
C ASP A 495 -13.32 -6.21 6.48
N HIS A 496 -14.36 -5.37 6.48
CA HIS A 496 -15.09 -4.98 7.69
C HIS A 496 -16.00 -6.07 8.27
N ALA A 497 -16.45 -7.01 7.43
CA ALA A 497 -17.29 -8.13 7.85
C ALA A 497 -16.48 -9.25 8.53
N GLN A 498 -15.17 -9.29 8.28
CA GLN A 498 -14.24 -10.31 8.72
C GLN A 498 -13.61 -9.97 10.10
N SER A 499 -13.46 -8.68 10.42
CA SER A 499 -12.62 -8.19 11.51
C SER A 499 -13.31 -8.00 12.90
N CYS A 500 -14.22 -8.89 13.32
CA CYS A 500 -15.02 -8.75 14.56
C CYS A 500 -14.63 -9.73 15.70
N SER A 501 -14.86 -9.37 16.98
CA SER A 501 -14.23 -10.05 18.13
C SER A 501 -14.97 -11.32 18.66
N PRO A 502 -14.26 -12.28 19.30
CA PRO A 502 -14.90 -13.44 19.95
C PRO A 502 -15.34 -13.25 21.41
N GLU A 503 -14.69 -12.39 22.20
CA GLU A 503 -14.94 -12.33 23.65
C GLU A 503 -16.27 -11.65 24.02
N GLU A 504 -16.77 -10.76 23.16
CA GLU A 504 -18.09 -10.12 23.29
C GLU A 504 -19.27 -11.11 23.15
N ARG A 505 -19.03 -12.39 22.82
CA ARG A 505 -20.09 -13.39 22.54
C ARG A 505 -20.81 -13.93 23.79
N HIS A 506 -20.24 -13.81 24.98
CA HIS A 506 -20.80 -14.40 26.22
C HIS A 506 -20.78 -13.47 27.45
N LEU A 507 -20.27 -12.25 27.33
CA LEU A 507 -20.26 -11.27 28.43
C LEU A 507 -21.65 -10.67 28.62
N SER A 508 -22.17 -10.67 29.86
CA SER A 508 -23.27 -9.77 30.19
C SER A 508 -22.78 -8.33 30.27
N TRP A 509 -23.70 -7.36 30.17
CA TRP A 509 -23.35 -5.95 30.27
C TRP A 509 -22.64 -5.59 31.60
N GLU A 510 -23.04 -6.22 32.71
CA GLU A 510 -22.40 -5.99 34.02
C GLU A 510 -20.97 -6.54 34.10
N ASP A 511 -20.65 -7.59 33.33
CA ASP A 511 -19.32 -8.21 33.32
C ASP A 511 -18.33 -7.38 32.53
N GLU A 512 -18.76 -6.85 31.38
CA GLU A 512 -17.94 -5.95 30.58
C GLU A 512 -17.74 -4.57 31.27
N GLN A 513 -18.76 -4.07 31.99
CA GLN A 513 -18.58 -2.89 32.85
C GLN A 513 -17.54 -3.14 33.96
N ARG A 514 -17.60 -4.28 34.66
CA ARG A 514 -16.61 -4.66 35.68
C ARG A 514 -15.20 -4.81 35.09
N ARG A 515 -15.06 -5.51 33.97
CA ARG A 515 -13.77 -5.74 33.29
C ARG A 515 -13.09 -4.44 32.87
N ARG A 516 -13.85 -3.52 32.26
CA ARG A 516 -13.36 -2.18 31.88
C ARG A 516 -12.94 -1.34 33.09
N TRP A 517 -13.70 -1.40 34.18
CA TRP A 517 -13.38 -0.67 35.42
C TRP A 517 -12.12 -1.18 36.11
N GLN A 518 -11.96 -2.50 36.21
CA GLN A 518 -10.80 -3.13 36.83
C GLN A 518 -9.51 -2.82 36.06
N MET A 519 -9.53 -2.99 34.73
CA MET A 519 -8.37 -2.70 33.87
C MET A 519 -8.02 -1.20 33.86
N ARG A 520 -9.01 -0.30 33.99
CA ARG A 520 -8.82 1.15 34.16
C ARG A 520 -8.06 1.48 35.45
N LYS A 521 -8.40 0.83 36.56
CA LYS A 521 -7.72 1.01 37.86
C LYS A 521 -6.30 0.47 37.88
N GLU A 522 -6.03 -0.65 37.22
CA GLU A 522 -4.67 -1.23 37.16
C GLU A 522 -3.72 -0.42 36.28
N LEU A 523 -4.19 0.07 35.12
CA LEU A 523 -3.36 0.84 34.19
C LEU A 523 -3.16 2.30 34.63
N PHE A 524 -4.15 2.89 35.31
CA PHE A 524 -4.14 4.31 35.71
C PHE A 524 -4.47 4.52 37.20
N PRO A 525 -3.73 3.90 38.14
CA PRO A 525 -4.09 3.86 39.56
C PRO A 525 -4.08 5.23 40.28
N SER A 526 -3.46 6.24 39.67
CA SER A 526 -3.36 7.61 40.18
C SER A 526 -4.31 8.60 39.51
N PHE A 527 -5.11 8.17 38.53
CA PHE A 527 -6.07 9.02 37.83
C PHE A 527 -7.44 8.98 38.52
N SER A 528 -8.22 10.04 38.37
CA SER A 528 -9.67 9.94 38.62
C SER A 528 -10.31 9.02 37.57
N ASP A 529 -11.52 8.55 37.85
CA ASP A 529 -12.20 7.52 37.06
C ASP A 529 -12.72 7.99 35.69
N ASP A 530 -12.13 9.07 35.15
CA ASP A 530 -12.66 9.90 34.07
C ASP A 530 -11.70 10.04 32.85
N THR A 531 -10.51 9.38 32.86
CA THR A 531 -9.38 9.64 31.91
C THR A 531 -9.06 8.47 30.92
N VAL A 532 -8.44 8.69 29.73
CA VAL A 532 -8.20 7.69 28.63
C VAL A 532 -6.93 7.99 27.75
N ILE A 533 -6.22 6.98 27.14
CA ILE A 533 -4.91 7.10 26.40
C ILE A 533 -4.61 5.94 25.35
N LEU A 534 -3.64 6.05 24.39
CA LEU A 534 -2.60 5.04 23.89
C LEU A 534 -2.06 5.21 22.40
N GLY A 535 -1.00 4.46 21.96
CA GLY A 535 -0.37 4.47 20.59
C GLY A 535 0.74 3.39 20.28
N ASN A 536 1.32 3.29 19.05
CA ASN A 536 2.34 2.26 18.61
C ASN A 536 3.22 2.62 17.33
N PHE A 537 4.24 1.81 16.93
CA PHE A 537 5.24 1.98 15.81
C PHE A 537 5.79 0.67 15.13
N ASN A 538 6.66 0.74 14.07
CA ASN A 538 7.29 -0.41 13.32
C ASN A 538 8.69 -0.10 12.66
N GLN A 539 9.60 -1.10 12.50
CA GLN A 539 10.35 -1.50 11.25
C GLN A 539 11.60 -2.42 11.52
N LEU A 540 11.68 -3.66 10.95
CA LEU A 540 12.70 -4.70 11.31
C LEU A 540 13.32 -5.74 10.28
N TYR A 541 12.57 -6.41 9.37
CA TYR A 541 12.75 -7.86 9.03
C TYR A 541 13.73 -8.35 7.90
N LYS A 542 13.28 -9.24 6.98
CA LYS A 542 13.95 -10.30 6.15
C LYS A 542 15.16 -11.04 6.72
N ARG A 543 16.25 -10.32 7.05
CA ARG A 543 17.64 -10.73 7.37
C ARG A 543 17.83 -11.91 8.35
N ASN A 544 16.76 -12.38 8.98
CA ASN A 544 16.73 -13.45 9.96
C ASN A 544 16.94 -14.86 9.37
N ALA A 545 16.60 -15.09 8.10
CA ALA A 545 16.67 -16.39 7.44
C ALA A 545 18.05 -17.06 7.47
N LEU A 546 19.01 -16.49 6.72
CA LEU A 546 20.39 -16.97 6.59
C LEU A 546 21.09 -17.14 7.95
N ARG A 547 20.77 -16.30 8.93
CA ARG A 547 21.30 -16.38 10.30
C ARG A 547 20.98 -17.73 10.97
N ILE A 548 19.81 -18.29 10.72
CA ILE A 548 19.31 -19.51 11.36
C ILE A 548 19.90 -20.77 10.71
N SER A 549 20.02 -20.79 9.38
CA SER A 549 20.65 -21.90 8.65
C SER A 549 22.13 -22.05 9.06
N CYS A 550 22.88 -20.95 9.11
CA CYS A 550 24.28 -20.97 9.52
C CYS A 550 24.50 -21.33 11.00
N SER A 551 23.57 -21.00 11.90
CA SER A 551 23.66 -21.43 13.31
C SER A 551 23.34 -22.90 13.49
N THR A 552 22.36 -23.43 12.74
CA THR A 552 21.90 -24.83 12.90
C THR A 552 22.90 -25.82 12.31
N LEU A 553 23.43 -25.56 11.10
CA LEU A 553 24.43 -26.43 10.46
C LEU A 553 25.80 -26.45 11.18
N ARG A 554 26.00 -25.55 12.16
CA ARG A 554 27.18 -25.52 13.04
C ARG A 554 26.87 -25.99 14.47
N ALA A 555 25.62 -26.36 14.77
CA ALA A 555 25.22 -26.75 16.11
C ALA A 555 25.74 -28.15 16.46
N PRO A 556 26.37 -28.36 17.64
CA PRO A 556 26.98 -29.64 18.00
C PRO A 556 25.97 -30.78 18.24
N TRP A 557 24.67 -30.47 18.30
CA TRP A 557 23.59 -31.45 18.41
C TRP A 557 23.10 -31.99 17.06
N LEU A 558 23.46 -31.35 15.93
CA LEU A 558 23.06 -31.83 14.61
C LEU A 558 23.97 -33.02 14.21
N PRO A 559 23.42 -34.21 13.94
CA PRO A 559 24.23 -35.39 13.61
C PRO A 559 24.91 -35.25 12.25
N ARG A 560 26.07 -35.89 12.08
CA ARG A 560 26.83 -35.92 10.82
C ARG A 560 26.21 -36.80 9.72
N SER A 561 25.06 -37.40 9.99
CA SER A 561 24.34 -38.33 9.11
C SER A 561 22.88 -37.92 9.02
N VAL A 562 22.30 -37.99 7.81
CA VAL A 562 20.90 -37.63 7.56
C VAL A 562 19.91 -38.57 8.26
N TYR A 563 18.71 -38.06 8.55
CA TYR A 563 17.61 -38.84 9.13
C TYR A 563 17.01 -39.84 8.12
N ARG A 564 16.35 -40.88 8.64
CA ARG A 564 15.71 -41.92 7.83
C ARG A 564 14.30 -41.46 7.42
N PRO A 565 13.91 -41.56 6.13
CA PRO A 565 12.56 -41.24 5.69
C PRO A 565 11.52 -42.28 6.17
N PRO A 566 10.24 -41.88 6.34
CA PRO A 566 9.12 -42.76 6.68
C PRO A 566 8.71 -43.66 5.50
N PRO A 567 7.94 -44.73 5.76
CA PRO A 567 7.38 -45.60 4.70
C PRO A 567 6.31 -44.88 3.85
N PRO A 568 5.91 -45.43 2.69
CA PRO A 568 4.85 -44.85 1.86
C PRO A 568 3.46 -44.83 2.57
N PRO A 569 2.60 -43.82 2.32
CA PRO A 569 1.32 -43.68 3.01
C PRO A 569 0.36 -44.85 2.76
N SER A 570 -0.17 -45.46 3.82
CA SER A 570 -1.22 -46.48 3.74
C SER A 570 -1.97 -46.61 5.08
N PRO A 571 -3.29 -46.36 5.16
CA PRO A 571 -4.16 -45.73 4.15
C PRO A 571 -4.11 -44.18 4.15
N GLN A 572 -3.37 -43.57 5.10
CA GLN A 572 -3.42 -42.13 5.41
C GLN A 572 -2.04 -41.48 5.38
N LEU A 573 -2.00 -40.18 5.08
CA LEU A 573 -0.81 -39.33 5.14
C LEU A 573 -0.68 -38.67 6.54
N ASN A 574 0.46 -38.85 7.22
CA ASN A 574 0.77 -38.12 8.46
C ASN A 574 1.32 -36.72 8.12
N VAL A 575 0.61 -35.68 8.55
CA VAL A 575 1.01 -34.27 8.35
C VAL A 575 1.21 -33.60 9.71
N GLY A 576 2.40 -33.05 9.95
CA GLY A 576 2.79 -32.47 11.24
C GLY A 576 2.83 -30.95 11.21
N TYR A 577 2.02 -30.26 12.00
CA TYR A 577 1.95 -28.80 12.09
C TYR A 577 2.68 -28.30 13.33
N VAL A 578 3.70 -27.44 13.18
CA VAL A 578 4.48 -26.88 14.30
C VAL A 578 4.14 -25.40 14.47
N SER A 579 3.81 -24.97 15.69
CA SER A 579 3.49 -23.57 15.97
C SER A 579 3.73 -23.10 17.42
N SER A 580 4.21 -21.87 17.60
CA SER A 580 4.09 -21.10 18.85
C SER A 580 2.71 -20.46 19.05
N ASP A 581 1.85 -20.55 18.03
CA ASP A 581 0.71 -19.67 17.83
C ASP A 581 -0.62 -20.44 17.84
N PHE A 582 -0.61 -21.67 18.37
CA PHE A 582 -1.82 -22.45 18.71
C PHE A 582 -2.55 -21.92 19.97
N ASN A 583 -2.10 -20.81 20.53
CA ASN A 583 -2.66 -20.11 21.69
C ASN A 583 -3.69 -19.04 21.23
N ASN A 584 -4.06 -18.05 22.07
CA ASN A 584 -4.97 -16.95 21.70
C ASN A 584 -4.33 -15.99 20.69
N HIS A 585 -4.21 -16.44 19.44
CA HIS A 585 -3.50 -15.78 18.36
C HIS A 585 -4.30 -15.88 17.05
N PRO A 586 -4.21 -14.89 16.14
CA PRO A 586 -4.91 -14.91 14.85
C PRO A 586 -4.68 -16.18 14.00
N LEU A 587 -3.58 -16.91 14.19
CA LEU A 587 -3.39 -18.24 13.61
C LEU A 587 -4.47 -19.22 14.11
N ALA A 588 -4.52 -19.46 15.42
CA ALA A 588 -5.48 -20.39 16.02
C ALA A 588 -6.93 -19.94 15.78
N HIS A 589 -7.20 -18.63 15.77
CA HIS A 589 -8.53 -18.05 15.48
C HIS A 589 -9.09 -18.50 14.12
N LEU A 590 -8.22 -18.76 13.14
CA LEU A 590 -8.61 -19.27 11.83
C LEU A 590 -8.43 -20.77 11.65
N MET A 591 -7.41 -21.35 12.30
CA MET A 591 -7.02 -22.72 12.06
C MET A 591 -7.67 -23.73 13.01
N GLN A 592 -8.31 -23.29 14.10
CA GLN A 592 -8.85 -24.17 15.16
C GLN A 592 -9.59 -25.40 14.62
N SER A 593 -10.49 -25.20 13.66
CA SER A 593 -11.30 -26.27 13.06
C SER A 593 -10.57 -27.05 11.95
N VAL A 594 -9.54 -26.49 11.32
CA VAL A 594 -8.81 -27.09 10.17
C VAL A 594 -8.26 -28.47 10.53
N PHE A 595 -7.62 -28.58 11.68
CA PHE A 595 -6.95 -29.82 12.11
C PHE A 595 -7.94 -30.98 12.33
N GLY A 596 -9.20 -30.66 12.71
CA GLY A 596 -10.29 -31.62 12.84
C GLY A 596 -11.11 -31.86 11.56
N PHE A 597 -11.09 -30.91 10.61
CA PHE A 597 -11.85 -30.96 9.35
C PHE A 597 -11.14 -31.74 8.23
N HIS A 598 -9.89 -32.17 8.41
CA HIS A 598 -9.25 -33.12 7.50
C HIS A 598 -10.08 -34.41 7.39
N GLU A 599 -10.26 -34.91 6.16
CA GLU A 599 -10.87 -36.23 5.95
C GLU A 599 -10.04 -37.32 6.65
N LYS A 600 -10.58 -37.82 7.77
CA LYS A 600 -9.94 -38.80 8.66
C LYS A 600 -9.60 -40.15 8.00
N ASN A 601 -10.03 -40.37 6.77
CA ASN A 601 -9.70 -41.55 5.96
C ASN A 601 -8.53 -41.31 4.98
N LYS A 602 -8.06 -40.06 4.81
CA LYS A 602 -6.99 -39.66 3.87
C LYS A 602 -5.80 -39.00 4.57
N VAL A 603 -6.04 -38.17 5.59
CA VAL A 603 -4.99 -37.39 6.28
C VAL A 603 -5.16 -37.50 7.79
N LYS A 604 -4.04 -37.64 8.50
CA LYS A 604 -3.95 -37.59 9.95
C LYS A 604 -3.04 -36.44 10.37
N ALA A 605 -3.62 -35.40 10.97
CA ALA A 605 -2.87 -34.24 11.44
C ALA A 605 -2.27 -34.46 12.84
N TYR A 606 -1.03 -34.00 13.03
CA TYR A 606 -0.28 -34.01 14.28
C TYR A 606 0.12 -32.56 14.59
N CYS A 607 -0.24 -32.00 15.74
CA CYS A 607 0.10 -30.62 16.11
C CYS A 607 1.20 -30.60 17.19
N TYR A 608 2.23 -29.77 17.01
CA TYR A 608 3.37 -29.60 17.89
C TYR A 608 3.45 -28.15 18.38
N ALA A 609 3.03 -27.88 19.62
CA ALA A 609 3.07 -26.54 20.19
C ALA A 609 4.47 -26.19 20.72
N THR A 610 5.10 -25.13 20.23
CA THR A 610 6.40 -24.64 20.73
C THR A 610 6.27 -23.62 21.86
N THR A 611 5.03 -23.31 22.28
CA THR A 611 4.66 -22.47 23.44
C THR A 611 3.72 -23.23 24.36
N ALA A 612 3.85 -22.99 25.67
CA ALA A 612 2.99 -23.61 26.67
C ALA A 612 1.54 -23.16 26.45
N SER A 613 0.58 -24.04 26.72
CA SER A 613 -0.85 -23.71 26.65
C SER A 613 -1.16 -22.46 27.48
N ASP A 614 -1.83 -21.49 26.86
CA ASP A 614 -2.37 -20.30 27.54
C ASP A 614 -3.78 -20.53 28.11
N GLY A 615 -4.32 -21.75 27.97
CA GLY A 615 -5.68 -22.10 28.37
C GLY A 615 -6.79 -21.49 27.49
N SER A 616 -6.44 -20.89 26.34
CA SER A 616 -7.43 -20.26 25.46
C SER A 616 -8.38 -21.27 24.81
N VAL A 617 -9.58 -20.81 24.46
CA VAL A 617 -10.59 -21.64 23.78
C VAL A 617 -10.07 -22.21 22.45
N HIS A 618 -9.25 -21.44 21.73
CA HIS A 618 -8.64 -21.86 20.47
C HIS A 618 -7.60 -22.96 20.69
N ARG A 619 -6.75 -22.82 21.71
CA ARG A 619 -5.77 -23.84 22.12
C ARG A 619 -6.45 -25.15 22.52
N LEU A 620 -7.46 -25.05 23.38
CA LEU A 620 -8.26 -26.19 23.83
C LEU A 620 -9.06 -26.84 22.70
N GLN A 621 -9.51 -26.06 21.71
CA GLN A 621 -10.15 -26.60 20.51
C GLN A 621 -9.15 -27.38 19.64
N ILE A 622 -7.95 -26.84 19.38
CA ILE A 622 -6.93 -27.55 18.60
C ILE A 622 -6.47 -28.82 19.34
N GLU A 623 -6.26 -28.76 20.65
CA GLU A 623 -5.94 -29.92 21.50
C GLU A 623 -7.04 -31.00 21.50
N ARG A 624 -8.31 -30.61 21.27
CA ARG A 624 -9.48 -31.51 21.16
C ARG A 624 -9.66 -32.09 19.75
N GLU A 625 -9.40 -31.31 18.71
CA GLU A 625 -9.82 -31.61 17.34
C GLU A 625 -8.69 -32.10 16.43
N ALA A 626 -7.42 -31.77 16.74
CA ALA A 626 -6.28 -32.39 16.09
C ALA A 626 -6.19 -33.89 16.46
N PRO A 627 -6.10 -34.82 15.48
CA PRO A 627 -6.01 -36.26 15.74
C PRO A 627 -4.84 -36.69 16.64
N VAL A 628 -3.76 -35.90 16.70
CA VAL A 628 -2.70 -35.97 17.70
C VAL A 628 -2.24 -34.55 18.03
N PHE A 629 -2.04 -34.25 19.31
CA PHE A 629 -1.44 -33.00 19.78
C PHE A 629 -0.28 -33.28 20.74
N ARG A 630 0.79 -32.49 20.67
CA ARG A 630 1.96 -32.54 21.57
C ARG A 630 2.36 -31.13 21.99
N ASP A 631 2.37 -30.86 23.30
CA ASP A 631 3.07 -29.70 23.83
C ASP A 631 4.58 -29.98 23.88
N ALA A 632 5.33 -29.23 23.08
CA ALA A 632 6.79 -29.32 22.93
C ALA A 632 7.49 -28.03 23.43
N SER A 633 6.78 -27.18 24.18
CA SER A 633 7.24 -25.84 24.59
C SER A 633 8.49 -25.86 25.46
N SER A 634 8.61 -26.87 26.33
CA SER A 634 9.73 -27.10 27.22
C SER A 634 10.87 -27.91 26.58
N TRP A 635 10.76 -28.31 25.31
CA TRP A 635 11.69 -29.26 24.70
C TRP A 635 12.82 -28.54 23.94
N PRO A 636 14.08 -29.00 24.05
CA PRO A 636 15.17 -28.53 23.20
C PRO A 636 14.97 -29.02 21.76
N SER A 637 15.57 -28.34 20.79
CA SER A 637 15.19 -28.47 19.37
C SER A 637 15.52 -29.84 18.78
N ASP A 638 16.62 -30.44 19.23
CA ASP A 638 17.05 -31.82 18.94
C ASP A 638 15.99 -32.86 19.34
N ARG A 639 15.37 -32.70 20.52
CA ARG A 639 14.28 -33.60 20.97
C ARG A 639 13.03 -33.48 20.09
N ILE A 640 12.69 -32.29 19.62
CA ILE A 640 11.53 -32.07 18.74
C ILE A 640 11.80 -32.69 17.36
N VAL A 641 13.01 -32.47 16.82
CA VAL A 641 13.51 -33.11 15.59
C VAL A 641 13.44 -34.64 15.68
N GLN A 642 13.88 -35.25 16.78
CA GLN A 642 13.75 -36.70 17.02
C GLN A 642 12.29 -37.17 17.08
N GLN A 643 11.39 -36.42 17.72
CA GLN A 643 9.97 -36.80 17.79
C GLN A 643 9.30 -36.77 16.42
N ILE A 644 9.62 -35.79 15.57
CA ILE A 644 9.08 -35.68 14.20
C ILE A 644 9.49 -36.89 13.34
N VAL A 645 10.74 -37.35 13.46
CA VAL A 645 11.23 -38.59 12.82
C VAL A 645 10.50 -39.82 13.37
N THR A 646 10.25 -39.86 14.69
CA THR A 646 9.59 -40.98 15.38
C THR A 646 8.08 -41.07 15.05
N ASP A 647 7.43 -39.94 14.81
CA ASP A 647 6.00 -39.85 14.43
C ASP A 647 5.77 -40.11 12.92
N GLU A 648 6.83 -40.47 12.19
CA GLU A 648 6.82 -40.77 10.75
C GLU A 648 6.08 -39.68 9.95
N ILE A 649 6.43 -38.41 10.21
CA ILE A 649 5.82 -37.26 9.55
C ILE A 649 6.29 -37.20 8.09
N HIS A 650 5.32 -37.25 7.17
CA HIS A 650 5.59 -37.24 5.73
C HIS A 650 5.73 -35.80 5.21
N ILE A 651 4.91 -34.89 5.75
CA ILE A 651 4.94 -33.45 5.47
C ILE A 651 4.93 -32.67 6.79
N LEU A 652 5.96 -31.86 7.05
CA LEU A 652 6.07 -31.03 8.25
C LEU A 652 5.81 -29.54 7.92
N VAL A 653 4.78 -28.95 8.52
CA VAL A 653 4.25 -27.62 8.23
C VAL A 653 4.65 -26.62 9.33
N ASN A 654 5.32 -25.54 8.95
CA ASN A 654 5.69 -24.39 9.78
C ASN A 654 4.56 -23.38 9.78
N LEU A 655 4.00 -23.10 10.96
CA LEU A 655 2.92 -22.14 11.16
C LEU A 655 3.36 -20.90 11.97
N ASN A 656 4.63 -20.45 11.85
CA ASN A 656 5.11 -19.19 12.45
C ASN A 656 6.07 -18.37 11.59
N GLY A 657 6.84 -18.97 10.69
CA GLY A 657 7.89 -18.29 9.91
C GLY A 657 8.81 -17.38 10.74
N TYR A 658 8.72 -16.04 10.63
CA TYR A 658 9.50 -15.11 11.48
C TYR A 658 8.69 -14.32 12.52
N THR A 659 7.50 -14.79 12.90
CA THR A 659 6.75 -14.24 14.04
C THR A 659 7.41 -14.55 15.39
N ARG A 660 6.89 -13.91 16.45
CA ARG A 660 7.43 -13.99 17.81
C ARG A 660 7.13 -15.35 18.47
N GLY A 661 8.02 -16.30 18.26
CA GLY A 661 7.96 -17.64 18.87
C GLY A 661 8.43 -18.76 17.94
N ALA A 662 8.65 -18.45 16.66
CA ALA A 662 9.11 -19.40 15.65
C ALA A 662 10.45 -20.08 16.01
N ARG A 663 10.48 -21.41 15.86
CA ARG A 663 11.65 -22.27 16.12
C ARG A 663 12.16 -22.95 14.86
N ASN A 664 12.60 -22.11 13.92
CA ASN A 664 13.04 -22.51 12.59
C ASN A 664 14.28 -23.40 12.57
N GLU A 665 15.05 -23.48 13.67
CA GLU A 665 16.17 -24.42 13.80
C GLU A 665 15.70 -25.89 13.79
N ILE A 666 14.45 -26.17 14.15
CA ILE A 666 13.82 -27.50 14.04
C ILE A 666 13.71 -27.89 12.57
N PHE A 667 13.22 -26.96 11.74
CA PHE A 667 13.10 -27.15 10.29
C PHE A 667 14.47 -27.18 9.62
N ALA A 668 15.41 -26.33 10.04
CA ALA A 668 16.79 -26.32 9.53
C ALA A 668 17.58 -27.62 9.76
N ALA A 669 17.14 -28.48 10.66
CA ALA A 669 17.68 -29.83 10.83
C ALA A 669 17.11 -30.87 9.83
N ARG A 670 16.06 -30.53 9.08
CA ARG A 670 15.34 -31.37 8.09
C ARG A 670 14.89 -32.77 8.60
N PRO A 671 14.16 -32.87 9.74
CA PRO A 671 13.62 -34.14 10.26
C PRO A 671 12.60 -34.84 9.37
N ALA A 672 11.83 -34.12 8.53
CA ALA A 672 10.85 -34.72 7.63
C ALA A 672 11.30 -34.63 6.15
N PRO A 673 10.86 -35.55 5.26
CA PRO A 673 11.30 -35.58 3.86
C PRO A 673 10.76 -34.42 3.02
N ILE A 674 9.59 -33.92 3.41
CA ILE A 674 8.96 -32.73 2.86
C ILE A 674 8.65 -31.82 4.04
N GLN A 675 9.16 -30.61 4.01
CA GLN A 675 8.84 -29.56 4.97
C GLN A 675 8.23 -28.38 4.23
N MET A 676 7.35 -27.63 4.87
CA MET A 676 6.69 -26.50 4.23
C MET A 676 6.26 -25.42 5.20
N SER A 677 5.89 -24.23 4.74
CA SER A 677 5.17 -23.24 5.54
C SER A 677 3.71 -23.08 5.11
N PHE A 678 2.88 -22.58 6.01
CA PHE A 678 1.45 -22.30 5.80
C PHE A 678 1.02 -21.32 6.90
N MET A 679 0.11 -20.38 6.61
CA MET A 679 -0.65 -19.57 7.58
C MET A 679 0.09 -18.71 8.65
N GLY A 680 1.29 -19.01 9.11
CA GLY A 680 1.88 -18.29 10.25
C GLY A 680 2.57 -16.98 9.88
N PHE A 681 3.03 -16.89 8.64
CA PHE A 681 3.94 -15.85 8.20
C PHE A 681 3.99 -15.81 6.68
N ALA A 682 3.51 -14.72 6.12
CA ALA A 682 3.98 -14.24 4.85
C ALA A 682 5.24 -13.39 5.06
N GLY A 683 6.30 -14.13 5.27
CA GLY A 683 7.50 -13.87 4.53
C GLY A 683 7.91 -15.16 3.85
N THR A 684 8.74 -14.96 2.84
CA THR A 684 9.84 -15.86 2.57
C THR A 684 10.51 -16.24 3.86
N LEU A 685 10.52 -17.55 4.13
CA LEU A 685 11.53 -18.10 5.01
C LEU A 685 12.86 -17.99 4.27
N GLY A 686 12.86 -18.00 2.93
CA GLY A 686 14.02 -17.67 2.12
C GLY A 686 15.19 -18.61 2.43
N ALA A 687 14.84 -19.86 2.71
CA ALA A 687 15.68 -20.83 3.35
C ALA A 687 15.41 -22.25 2.82
N GLU A 688 16.46 -22.88 2.32
CA GLU A 688 16.48 -24.20 1.66
C GLU A 688 15.97 -25.39 2.49
N TRP A 689 15.68 -25.19 3.78
CA TRP A 689 15.09 -26.20 4.64
C TRP A 689 13.55 -26.16 4.67
N CYS A 690 12.92 -25.18 4.03
CA CYS A 690 11.48 -25.15 3.81
C CYS A 690 11.22 -25.61 2.37
N ASP A 691 10.98 -26.91 2.18
CA ASP A 691 10.87 -27.50 0.85
C ASP A 691 9.70 -26.94 0.05
N TYR A 692 8.57 -26.62 0.69
CA TYR A 692 7.37 -26.06 0.05
C TYR A 692 6.74 -24.89 0.82
N ILE A 693 5.71 -24.25 0.26
CA ILE A 693 4.70 -23.45 0.97
C ILE A 693 3.32 -23.89 0.49
N LEU A 694 2.33 -24.00 1.38
CA LEU A 694 0.94 -24.27 0.97
C LEU A 694 0.37 -22.96 0.46
N ALA A 695 -0.21 -22.93 -0.74
CA ALA A 695 -0.52 -21.69 -1.42
C ALA A 695 -1.91 -21.66 -2.06
N ASP A 696 -2.70 -20.65 -1.70
CA ASP A 696 -3.63 -20.08 -2.67
C ASP A 696 -2.97 -19.18 -3.67
N THR A 697 -3.85 -18.37 -4.20
CA THR A 697 -3.82 -17.92 -5.53
C THR A 697 -4.33 -16.49 -5.62
N THR A 698 -4.15 -15.73 -4.52
CA THR A 698 -3.58 -14.39 -4.66
C THR A 698 -2.21 -14.05 -4.00
N ALA A 699 -1.32 -14.95 -3.52
CA ALA A 699 0.07 -14.57 -3.09
C ALA A 699 1.40 -15.42 -3.26
N ILE A 700 1.44 -16.69 -3.73
CA ILE A 700 2.52 -17.20 -4.64
C ILE A 700 1.82 -17.53 -5.94
N PRO A 701 2.38 -17.24 -7.13
CA PRO A 701 1.78 -17.65 -8.38
C PRO A 701 2.08 -19.08 -8.79
N PRO A 702 2.43 -19.38 -10.06
CA PRO A 702 3.82 -19.31 -10.52
C PRO A 702 4.40 -17.93 -10.98
N SER A 703 4.98 -17.05 -10.15
CA SER A 703 5.69 -15.82 -10.58
C SER A 703 7.14 -15.56 -10.12
N THR A 704 7.48 -15.68 -8.85
CA THR A 704 8.71 -15.18 -8.17
C THR A 704 9.42 -16.19 -7.21
N LEU A 705 9.42 -17.47 -7.56
CA LEU A 705 10.33 -18.50 -7.04
C LEU A 705 11.66 -18.35 -7.78
N ARG A 706 12.60 -19.21 -7.48
CA ARG A 706 13.70 -19.53 -8.36
C ARG A 706 13.29 -20.12 -9.72
N PRO A 707 13.92 -19.69 -10.85
CA PRO A 707 13.70 -20.25 -12.21
C PRO A 707 14.02 -21.72 -12.24
N TRP A 708 15.03 -22.07 -11.45
CA TRP A 708 15.38 -23.44 -11.21
C TRP A 708 14.47 -24.01 -10.13
N ARG A 709 13.58 -24.93 -10.52
CA ARG A 709 12.58 -25.53 -9.63
C ARG A 709 13.02 -26.85 -8.99
N GLY A 710 14.17 -27.38 -9.43
CA GLY A 710 14.86 -28.45 -8.73
C GLY A 710 15.41 -27.95 -7.39
N ASN A 711 15.09 -28.64 -6.31
CA ASN A 711 15.71 -28.51 -5.00
C ASN A 711 16.06 -29.90 -4.41
N LEU A 712 16.21 -30.89 -5.29
CA LEU A 712 16.21 -32.33 -5.02
C LEU A 712 17.51 -33.00 -5.43
N HIS A 713 18.31 -32.36 -6.28
CA HIS A 713 19.59 -32.86 -6.79
C HIS A 713 20.66 -31.79 -6.60
N VAL A 714 21.84 -32.16 -6.07
CA VAL A 714 22.90 -31.18 -5.73
C VAL A 714 23.32 -30.25 -6.89
N PRO A 715 23.33 -30.66 -8.18
CA PRO A 715 23.58 -29.75 -9.30
C PRO A 715 22.61 -28.57 -9.41
N ASP A 716 21.40 -28.69 -8.86
CA ASP A 716 20.35 -27.66 -8.87
C ASP A 716 20.88 -26.32 -8.35
N VAL A 717 21.61 -26.36 -7.23
CA VAL A 717 22.16 -25.20 -6.49
C VAL A 717 23.15 -24.37 -7.33
N PHE A 718 23.67 -24.91 -8.43
CA PHE A 718 24.61 -24.21 -9.32
C PHE A 718 23.96 -23.64 -10.60
N GLN A 719 22.71 -24.02 -10.91
CA GLN A 719 21.89 -23.34 -11.94
C GLN A 719 20.98 -22.28 -11.32
N ASP A 720 20.68 -22.44 -10.03
CA ASP A 720 19.83 -21.58 -9.25
C ASP A 720 20.59 -20.31 -8.79
N GLN A 721 20.51 -19.23 -9.58
CA GLN A 721 21.26 -17.97 -9.38
C GLN A 721 20.71 -17.12 -8.20
N THR A 722 20.39 -17.75 -7.08
CA THR A 722 19.58 -17.21 -5.98
C THR A 722 20.16 -16.02 -5.24
N GLU A 723 21.49 -15.97 -5.04
CA GLU A 723 22.14 -14.95 -4.24
C GLU A 723 22.43 -13.68 -5.02
N GLU A 724 22.41 -13.73 -6.35
CA GLU A 724 22.68 -12.57 -7.16
C GLU A 724 21.69 -11.44 -6.85
N ALA A 725 22.21 -10.22 -6.92
CA ALA A 725 21.49 -9.01 -7.28
C ALA A 725 20.79 -9.10 -8.66
N THR A 726 20.75 -10.29 -9.25
CA THR A 726 20.19 -10.66 -10.55
C THR A 726 18.68 -10.92 -10.53
N GLY A 727 17.99 -10.85 -9.37
CA GLY A 727 16.79 -11.64 -9.07
C GLY A 727 15.59 -11.08 -8.28
N ASP A 728 14.50 -10.80 -8.99
CA ASP A 728 13.10 -10.55 -8.61
C ASP A 728 12.40 -11.77 -7.98
N TRP A 729 13.14 -12.87 -7.75
CA TRP A 729 12.61 -13.91 -6.87
C TRP A 729 12.60 -13.44 -5.44
N ILE A 730 11.50 -13.77 -4.77
CA ILE A 730 11.43 -13.60 -3.33
C ILE A 730 11.11 -14.94 -2.62
N TYR A 731 11.12 -16.11 -3.31
CA TYR A 731 11.24 -17.46 -2.66
C TYR A 731 12.28 -18.39 -3.25
N SER A 732 12.88 -19.16 -2.34
CA SER A 732 13.56 -20.44 -2.58
C SER A 732 12.58 -21.63 -2.52
N GLU A 733 11.66 -21.61 -1.56
CA GLU A 733 10.76 -22.70 -1.18
C GLU A 733 9.92 -23.17 -2.38
N ASN A 734 9.72 -24.47 -2.63
CA ASN A 734 8.73 -24.90 -3.63
C ASN A 734 7.29 -24.66 -3.13
N VAL A 735 6.26 -25.18 -3.80
CA VAL A 735 4.88 -24.74 -3.50
C VAL A 735 3.80 -25.76 -3.83
N ILE A 736 2.77 -25.82 -3.00
CA ILE A 736 1.56 -26.61 -3.20
C ILE A 736 0.39 -25.66 -3.53
N PHE A 737 0.08 -25.59 -4.81
CA PHE A 737 -1.02 -24.83 -5.42
C PHE A 737 -2.36 -25.59 -5.23
N CYS A 738 -3.42 -25.01 -4.63
CA CYS A 738 -4.65 -25.76 -4.26
C CYS A 738 -5.98 -25.34 -4.99
N ARG A 739 -7.19 -25.18 -4.34
CA ARG A 739 -8.53 -25.02 -5.03
C ARG A 739 -9.38 -23.71 -4.97
N ASP A 740 -9.76 -23.12 -3.81
CA ASP A 740 -10.59 -21.88 -3.74
C ASP A 740 -10.07 -20.70 -2.89
N THR A 741 -9.33 -20.98 -1.82
CA THR A 741 -8.40 -20.10 -1.10
C THR A 741 -7.59 -21.00 -0.12
N PHE A 742 -6.56 -20.50 0.55
CA PHE A 742 -5.80 -21.09 1.64
C PHE A 742 -6.07 -20.32 2.93
N PHE A 743 -6.75 -19.16 2.83
CA PHE A 743 -7.62 -18.62 3.86
C PHE A 743 -8.77 -19.60 4.08
N CYS A 744 -8.45 -20.64 4.84
CA CYS A 744 -9.41 -21.06 5.81
C CYS A 744 -9.62 -19.89 6.75
N CYS A 745 -10.77 -19.24 6.64
CA CYS A 745 -11.22 -18.20 7.54
C CYS A 745 -12.46 -18.75 8.23
N ASP A 746 -12.30 -19.25 9.46
CA ASP A 746 -13.32 -20.00 10.23
C ASP A 746 -14.47 -19.10 10.73
N HIS A 747 -14.59 -17.87 10.21
CA HIS A 747 -15.51 -16.85 10.67
C HIS A 747 -16.97 -17.12 10.27
N ALA A 748 -17.23 -17.83 9.17
CA ALA A 748 -18.59 -18.25 8.82
C ALA A 748 -19.13 -19.35 9.77
N GLN A 749 -18.22 -20.17 10.29
CA GLN A 749 -18.45 -21.24 11.27
C GLN A 749 -18.50 -20.69 12.70
N SER A 750 -17.75 -19.61 12.96
CA SER A 750 -17.67 -18.90 14.24
C SER A 750 -18.71 -17.79 14.43
N CYS A 751 -19.53 -17.49 13.42
CA CYS A 751 -20.56 -16.46 13.46
C CYS A 751 -21.79 -16.95 14.25
N SER A 752 -22.30 -16.15 15.18
CA SER A 752 -23.56 -16.45 15.86
C SER A 752 -24.74 -16.34 14.86
N PRO A 753 -25.72 -17.28 14.88
CA PRO A 753 -26.96 -17.15 14.12
C PRO A 753 -27.80 -15.89 14.45
N GLU A 754 -27.49 -15.19 15.55
CA GLU A 754 -28.31 -14.11 16.13
C GLU A 754 -27.94 -12.72 15.56
N GLU A 755 -26.71 -12.52 15.05
CA GLU A 755 -26.35 -11.22 14.43
C GLU A 755 -27.12 -10.98 13.12
N ARG A 756 -27.61 -12.06 12.49
CA ARG A 756 -28.57 -12.03 11.36
C ARG A 756 -30.03 -11.78 11.80
N GLN A 757 -30.32 -11.76 13.10
CA GLN A 757 -31.68 -11.64 13.67
C GLN A 757 -31.89 -10.35 14.46
N LEU A 758 -30.84 -9.52 14.64
CA LEU A 758 -30.90 -8.29 15.42
C LEU A 758 -31.82 -7.25 14.75
N SER A 759 -32.80 -6.74 15.49
CA SER A 759 -33.83 -5.83 14.94
C SER A 759 -33.30 -4.39 14.74
N TRP A 760 -33.91 -3.66 13.80
CA TRP A 760 -33.59 -2.24 13.58
C TRP A 760 -33.76 -1.40 14.86
N GLU A 761 -34.80 -1.69 15.66
CA GLU A 761 -35.04 -1.03 16.95
C GLU A 761 -33.89 -1.25 17.95
N ALA A 762 -33.33 -2.47 18.00
CA ALA A 762 -32.17 -2.76 18.86
C ALA A 762 -30.90 -2.01 18.41
N GLU A 763 -30.70 -1.85 17.10
CA GLU A 763 -29.63 -1.00 16.54
C GLU A 763 -29.86 0.49 16.87
N GLN A 764 -31.09 0.99 16.79
CA GLN A 764 -31.43 2.37 17.17
C GLN A 764 -31.16 2.61 18.67
N ARG A 765 -31.58 1.68 19.55
CA ARG A 765 -31.29 1.73 21.00
C ARG A 765 -29.78 1.76 21.27
N ARG A 766 -28.99 0.89 20.62
CA ARG A 766 -27.52 0.84 20.74
C ARG A 766 -26.84 2.14 20.30
N ARG A 767 -27.35 2.78 19.23
CA ARG A 767 -26.87 4.11 18.79
C ARG A 767 -27.21 5.20 19.80
N TRP A 768 -28.42 5.20 20.36
CA TRP A 768 -28.86 6.20 21.31
C TRP A 768 -28.05 6.18 22.62
N GLN A 769 -27.82 4.98 23.17
CA GLN A 769 -26.96 4.80 24.34
C GLN A 769 -25.54 5.32 24.07
N MET A 770 -24.86 4.83 23.03
CA MET A 770 -23.48 5.24 22.72
C MET A 770 -23.36 6.74 22.41
N ARG A 771 -24.39 7.35 21.83
CA ARG A 771 -24.48 8.80 21.61
C ARG A 771 -24.47 9.58 22.92
N LYS A 772 -25.16 9.10 23.95
CA LYS A 772 -25.17 9.71 25.29
C LYS A 772 -23.92 9.38 26.11
N GLU A 773 -23.25 8.25 25.86
CA GLU A 773 -21.93 7.95 26.42
C GLU A 773 -20.83 8.87 25.86
N LEU A 774 -20.80 9.09 24.54
CA LEU A 774 -19.78 9.92 23.88
C LEU A 774 -20.04 11.42 24.04
N PHE A 775 -21.31 11.85 24.05
CA PHE A 775 -21.70 13.26 24.06
C PHE A 775 -22.84 13.55 25.06
N PRO A 776 -22.63 13.32 26.37
CA PRO A 776 -23.69 13.47 27.40
C PRO A 776 -24.24 14.89 27.50
N SER A 777 -23.47 15.90 27.11
CA SER A 777 -23.85 17.31 27.14
C SER A 777 -24.64 17.79 25.90
N PHE A 778 -24.80 16.97 24.86
CA PHE A 778 -25.56 17.35 23.67
C PHE A 778 -27.07 17.17 23.87
N SER A 779 -27.84 18.13 23.35
CA SER A 779 -29.29 18.02 23.30
C SER A 779 -29.74 16.86 22.40
N ASP A 780 -30.89 16.30 22.72
CA ASP A 780 -31.41 15.08 22.08
C ASP A 780 -31.54 15.28 20.55
N ASP A 781 -32.06 16.45 20.13
CA ASP A 781 -32.22 16.85 18.72
C ASP A 781 -30.97 17.47 18.06
N THR A 782 -29.78 17.40 18.68
CA THR A 782 -28.52 17.78 18.02
C THR A 782 -28.32 16.93 16.74
N VAL A 783 -27.64 17.45 15.72
CA VAL A 783 -27.25 16.66 14.52
C VAL A 783 -25.74 16.57 14.44
N ILE A 784 -25.19 15.36 14.48
CA ILE A 784 -23.75 15.12 14.49
C ILE A 784 -23.28 14.92 13.05
N LEU A 785 -22.72 15.98 12.46
CA LEU A 785 -21.98 15.93 11.20
C LEU A 785 -20.55 15.49 11.51
N GLY A 786 -19.95 14.61 10.70
CA GLY A 786 -18.61 14.08 11.00
C GLY A 786 -17.67 13.99 9.80
N ASN A 787 -16.38 14.19 10.03
CA ASN A 787 -15.32 13.76 9.11
C ASN A 787 -14.17 13.14 9.92
N PHE A 788 -13.76 11.93 9.55
CA PHE A 788 -12.74 11.16 10.27
C PHE A 788 -11.46 10.91 9.44
N ASN A 789 -11.18 11.78 8.46
CA ASN A 789 -9.87 11.80 7.81
C ASN A 789 -8.81 12.45 8.72
N GLN A 790 -7.54 12.28 8.35
CA GLN A 790 -6.48 13.16 8.83
C GLN A 790 -6.69 14.58 8.27
N LEU A 791 -6.38 15.60 9.07
CA LEU A 791 -6.77 16.99 8.78
C LEU A 791 -6.13 17.56 7.49
N TYR A 792 -5.04 16.97 6.98
CA TYR A 792 -4.38 17.40 5.74
C TYR A 792 -5.27 17.33 4.48
N LYS A 793 -6.37 16.57 4.52
CA LYS A 793 -7.35 16.49 3.41
C LYS A 793 -8.37 17.63 3.41
N ILE A 794 -8.40 18.47 4.45
CA ILE A 794 -9.30 19.62 4.54
C ILE A 794 -8.63 20.81 3.84
N ASP A 795 -9.27 21.32 2.78
CA ASP A 795 -8.87 22.53 2.09
C ASP A 795 -9.73 23.75 2.53
N PRO A 796 -9.29 25.00 2.27
CA PRO A 796 -10.04 26.22 2.60
C PRO A 796 -11.50 26.22 2.12
N SER A 797 -11.76 25.78 0.89
CA SER A 797 -13.09 25.74 0.28
C SER A 797 -13.99 24.74 1.00
N THR A 798 -13.49 23.52 1.24
CA THR A 798 -14.23 22.48 1.98
C THR A 798 -14.60 22.94 3.39
N PHE A 799 -13.64 23.52 4.13
CA PHE A 799 -13.91 24.00 5.49
C PHE A 799 -14.89 25.17 5.49
N ARG A 800 -14.75 26.11 4.55
CA ARG A 800 -15.70 27.22 4.34
C ARG A 800 -17.12 26.71 4.09
N SER A 801 -17.30 25.67 3.29
CA SER A 801 -18.62 25.05 3.06
C SER A 801 -19.17 24.34 4.30
N TRP A 802 -18.34 23.64 5.08
CA TRP A 802 -18.77 23.06 6.36
C TRP A 802 -19.21 24.12 7.37
N LEU A 803 -18.51 25.25 7.47
CA LEU A 803 -18.94 26.39 8.29
C LEU A 803 -20.30 26.94 7.83
N ARG A 804 -20.53 27.08 6.52
CA ARG A 804 -21.81 27.55 5.95
C ARG A 804 -22.97 26.57 6.22
N ILE A 805 -22.70 25.26 6.24
CA ILE A 805 -23.66 24.23 6.65
C ILE A 805 -24.01 24.41 8.14
N LEU A 806 -23.03 24.56 9.03
CA LEU A 806 -23.25 24.82 10.46
C LEU A 806 -24.03 26.13 10.72
N SER A 807 -23.74 27.21 9.99
CA SER A 807 -24.49 28.48 10.09
C SER A 807 -25.96 28.34 9.68
N ARG A 808 -26.27 27.39 8.78
CA ARG A 808 -27.63 27.16 8.25
C ARG A 808 -28.40 26.05 8.96
N VAL A 809 -27.72 25.21 9.74
CA VAL A 809 -28.34 24.18 10.59
C VAL A 809 -27.90 24.44 12.05
N PRO A 810 -28.62 25.30 12.81
CA PRO A 810 -28.19 25.70 14.16
C PRO A 810 -28.04 24.55 15.15
N LYS A 811 -28.84 23.48 14.98
CA LYS A 811 -28.78 22.26 15.80
C LYS A 811 -27.65 21.30 15.42
N ALA A 812 -26.89 21.58 14.36
CA ALA A 812 -25.78 20.72 13.94
C ALA A 812 -24.46 21.06 14.62
N VAL A 813 -23.66 20.04 14.91
CA VAL A 813 -22.25 20.12 15.32
C VAL A 813 -21.37 19.40 14.30
N LEU A 814 -20.09 19.79 14.21
CA LEU A 814 -19.10 19.15 13.33
C LEU A 814 -18.06 18.42 14.19
N TRP A 815 -17.93 17.12 13.97
CA TRP A 815 -17.01 16.22 14.69
C TRP A 815 -15.80 15.85 13.81
N LEU A 816 -14.59 16.21 14.26
CA LEU A 816 -13.32 16.00 13.59
C LEU A 816 -12.32 15.20 14.45
N LEU A 817 -11.24 14.70 13.83
CA LEU A 817 -10.12 14.07 14.53
C LEU A 817 -9.06 15.09 14.96
N ARG A 818 -8.54 14.97 16.18
CA ARG A 818 -7.34 15.69 16.65
C ARG A 818 -6.07 15.05 16.10
N PHE A 819 -5.80 15.18 14.81
CA PHE A 819 -4.55 14.70 14.21
C PHE A 819 -4.13 15.45 12.94
N PRO A 820 -3.00 16.20 12.97
CA PRO A 820 -2.16 16.53 14.13
C PRO A 820 -2.82 17.56 15.07
N GLU A 821 -2.33 17.65 16.32
CA GLU A 821 -2.88 18.52 17.37
C GLU A 821 -3.01 20.00 16.98
N LEU A 822 -1.97 20.57 16.35
CA LEU A 822 -1.98 21.96 15.84
C LEU A 822 -3.15 22.25 14.88
N GLY A 823 -3.66 21.23 14.19
CA GLY A 823 -4.80 21.35 13.30
C GLY A 823 -6.08 21.75 14.02
N GLU A 824 -6.32 21.30 15.26
CA GLU A 824 -7.47 21.78 16.06
C GLU A 824 -7.32 23.28 16.36
N THR A 825 -6.14 23.71 16.82
CA THR A 825 -5.89 25.12 17.16
C THR A 825 -6.05 26.04 15.94
N ASN A 826 -5.56 25.61 14.77
CA ASN A 826 -5.68 26.38 13.53
C ASN A 826 -7.12 26.39 13.02
N LEU A 827 -7.79 25.24 12.90
CA LEU A 827 -9.19 25.17 12.43
C LEU A 827 -10.16 25.93 13.35
N LYS A 828 -9.98 25.90 14.68
CA LYS A 828 -10.80 26.70 15.61
C LYS A 828 -10.54 28.21 15.48
N ARG A 829 -9.29 28.63 15.23
CA ARG A 829 -8.95 30.04 14.93
C ARG A 829 -9.63 30.49 13.64
N THR A 830 -9.49 29.69 12.57
CA THR A 830 -10.05 29.95 11.25
C THR A 830 -11.58 29.99 11.27
N ALA A 831 -12.23 29.05 11.96
CA ALA A 831 -13.69 29.06 12.15
C ALA A 831 -14.18 30.32 12.85
N LYS A 832 -13.48 30.77 13.91
CA LYS A 832 -13.82 32.01 14.62
C LYS A 832 -13.66 33.25 13.74
N ALA A 833 -12.69 33.27 12.84
CA ALA A 833 -12.47 34.36 11.89
C ALA A 833 -13.49 34.37 10.74
N TRP A 834 -13.82 33.20 10.17
CA TRP A 834 -14.66 33.10 8.97
C TRP A 834 -16.17 32.98 9.26
N ALA A 835 -16.56 32.49 10.44
CA ALA A 835 -17.96 32.23 10.80
C ALA A 835 -18.35 32.66 12.24
N GLY A 836 -17.43 33.29 12.97
CA GLY A 836 -17.68 33.79 14.33
C GLY A 836 -17.59 32.74 15.44
N ALA A 837 -17.67 33.21 16.68
CA ALA A 837 -17.45 32.37 17.86
C ALA A 837 -18.55 31.32 18.11
N GLU A 838 -19.78 31.58 17.66
CA GLU A 838 -20.92 30.66 17.77
C GLU A 838 -20.64 29.38 16.98
N VAL A 839 -20.47 29.50 15.66
CA VAL A 839 -20.19 28.39 14.75
C VAL A 839 -18.90 27.66 15.15
N ALA A 840 -17.86 28.40 15.53
CA ALA A 840 -16.58 27.82 15.99
C ALA A 840 -16.71 26.97 17.27
N SER A 841 -17.67 27.29 18.15
CA SER A 841 -17.92 26.50 19.38
C SER A 841 -18.57 25.14 19.08
N ARG A 842 -19.24 24.99 17.93
CA ARG A 842 -19.88 23.76 17.47
C ARG A 842 -18.93 22.82 16.70
N ILE A 843 -17.63 23.09 16.70
CA ILE A 843 -16.60 22.21 16.12
C ILE A 843 -15.88 21.44 17.24
N ILE A 844 -16.06 20.13 17.22
CA ILE A 844 -15.73 19.19 18.30
C ILE A 844 -14.64 18.23 17.82
N PHE A 845 -13.57 18.08 18.61
CA PHE A 845 -12.41 17.27 18.26
C PHE A 845 -12.23 16.12 19.25
N THR A 846 -12.08 14.90 18.74
CA THR A 846 -11.71 13.71 19.51
C THR A 846 -10.42 13.11 18.98
N ASP A 847 -9.67 12.46 19.85
CA ASP A 847 -8.42 11.78 19.48
C ASP A 847 -8.64 10.58 18.56
N VAL A 848 -7.57 10.13 17.92
CA VAL A 848 -7.54 8.93 17.09
C VAL A 848 -7.80 7.71 17.99
N ALA A 849 -8.83 6.93 17.69
CA ALA A 849 -9.16 5.73 18.43
C ALA A 849 -8.56 4.47 17.75
N PRO A 850 -8.32 3.39 18.52
CA PRO A 850 -8.06 2.05 17.96
C PRO A 850 -9.14 1.65 16.95
N LYS A 851 -8.77 0.90 15.90
CA LYS A 851 -9.60 0.64 14.70
C LYS A 851 -11.02 0.15 15.03
N HIS A 852 -11.17 -0.81 15.94
CA HIS A 852 -12.48 -1.32 16.37
C HIS A 852 -13.36 -0.21 16.99
N LEU A 853 -12.79 0.62 17.86
CA LEU A 853 -13.49 1.71 18.52
C LEU A 853 -13.77 2.88 17.57
N HIS A 854 -12.88 3.11 16.59
CA HIS A 854 -13.10 4.09 15.52
C HIS A 854 -14.34 3.74 14.68
N ILE A 855 -14.46 2.48 14.24
CA ILE A 855 -15.65 1.98 13.55
C ILE A 855 -16.85 2.03 14.50
N ALA A 856 -16.74 1.47 15.71
CA ALA A 856 -17.85 1.40 16.66
C ALA A 856 -18.43 2.78 16.99
N ARG A 857 -17.62 3.84 17.10
CA ARG A 857 -18.12 5.21 17.34
C ARG A 857 -18.69 5.91 16.09
N ALA A 858 -18.36 5.46 14.88
CA ALA A 858 -18.83 6.10 13.65
C ALA A 858 -20.35 5.94 13.42
N ARG A 859 -21.02 4.94 14.03
CA ARG A 859 -22.49 4.79 14.01
C ARG A 859 -23.26 5.86 14.82
N VAL A 860 -22.58 6.63 15.67
CA VAL A 860 -23.17 7.78 16.41
C VAL A 860 -23.24 9.04 15.54
N CYS A 861 -22.38 9.15 14.52
CA CYS A 861 -22.49 10.19 13.50
C CYS A 861 -23.81 10.06 12.74
N ASP A 862 -24.45 11.19 12.43
CA ASP A 862 -25.73 11.25 11.74
C ASP A 862 -25.54 11.37 10.22
N LEU A 863 -24.57 12.18 9.78
CA LEU A 863 -24.14 12.31 8.38
C LEU A 863 -22.63 12.55 8.30
N PHE A 864 -21.91 11.72 7.57
CA PHE A 864 -20.50 11.96 7.26
C PHE A 864 -20.37 12.94 6.08
N LEU A 865 -19.59 14.00 6.28
CA LEU A 865 -19.27 15.01 5.28
C LEU A 865 -17.88 14.74 4.72
N ASP A 866 -17.79 14.24 3.49
CA ASP A 866 -16.52 13.88 2.84
C ASP A 866 -15.70 15.10 2.40
N THR A 867 -14.41 14.91 2.12
CA THR A 867 -13.48 15.93 1.60
C THR A 867 -13.37 15.84 0.05
N PRO A 868 -13.91 16.80 -0.72
CA PRO A 868 -13.92 16.73 -2.20
C PRO A 868 -12.54 16.76 -2.86
N GLU A 869 -11.56 17.45 -2.28
CA GLU A 869 -10.20 17.55 -2.83
C GLU A 869 -9.48 16.19 -2.90
N CYS A 870 -9.59 15.42 -1.82
CA CYS A 870 -9.11 14.06 -1.68
C CYS A 870 -10.03 13.36 -0.67
N ASN A 871 -10.77 12.33 -1.10
CA ASN A 871 -11.86 11.76 -0.30
C ASN A 871 -11.38 10.95 0.90
N ALA A 872 -12.31 10.63 1.79
CA ALA A 872 -12.32 9.42 2.58
C ALA A 872 -12.17 8.18 1.66
N HIS A 873 -11.16 7.35 1.94
CA HIS A 873 -10.94 6.07 1.25
C HIS A 873 -11.34 4.95 2.20
N THR A 874 -10.40 4.40 2.99
CA THR A 874 -10.69 3.43 4.07
C THR A 874 -11.75 3.96 5.04
N THR A 875 -11.69 5.25 5.39
CA THR A 875 -12.66 5.91 6.28
C THR A 875 -14.09 5.90 5.71
N ALA A 876 -14.28 5.89 4.39
CA ALA A 876 -15.61 5.79 3.79
C ALA A 876 -16.21 4.39 4.04
N ALA A 877 -15.40 3.34 3.90
CA ALA A 877 -15.82 1.98 4.23
C ALA A 877 -16.08 1.80 5.75
N ASP A 878 -15.23 2.35 6.62
CA ASP A 878 -15.41 2.35 8.09
C ASP A 878 -16.79 2.93 8.50
N VAL A 879 -17.19 4.02 7.84
CA VAL A 879 -18.44 4.77 8.08
C VAL A 879 -19.66 4.08 7.48
N LEU A 880 -19.55 3.54 6.27
CA LEU A 880 -20.64 2.83 5.60
C LEU A 880 -20.92 1.46 6.24
N TRP A 881 -19.89 0.76 6.75
CA TRP A 881 -20.09 -0.46 7.57
C TRP A 881 -20.87 -0.16 8.85
N SER A 882 -20.57 0.99 9.46
CA SER A 882 -21.31 1.58 10.58
C SER A 882 -22.72 2.07 10.20
N SER A 883 -23.15 1.86 8.95
CA SER A 883 -24.46 2.25 8.39
C SER A 883 -24.76 3.75 8.55
N THR A 884 -23.72 4.57 8.52
CA THR A 884 -23.81 6.03 8.56
C THR A 884 -23.74 6.56 7.13
N PRO A 885 -24.74 7.34 6.65
CA PRO A 885 -24.70 7.98 5.35
C PRO A 885 -23.46 8.85 5.17
N LEU A 886 -22.91 8.83 3.97
CA LEU A 886 -21.75 9.61 3.55
C LEU A 886 -22.15 10.46 2.35
N LEU A 887 -21.98 11.78 2.47
CA LEU A 887 -22.17 12.75 1.39
C LEU A 887 -20.81 13.14 0.82
N THR A 888 -20.65 13.04 -0.50
CA THR A 888 -19.41 13.35 -1.22
C THR A 888 -19.66 14.18 -2.48
N PHE A 889 -18.61 14.85 -2.96
CA PHE A 889 -18.58 15.58 -4.22
C PHE A 889 -17.30 15.16 -4.97
N PRO A 890 -17.41 14.45 -6.11
CA PRO A 890 -16.26 14.06 -6.91
C PRO A 890 -15.76 15.23 -7.77
N ARG A 891 -15.16 16.23 -7.10
CA ARG A 891 -14.78 17.57 -7.60
C ARG A 891 -14.05 17.53 -8.95
N TYR A 892 -13.04 16.68 -9.09
CA TYR A 892 -12.26 16.57 -10.32
C TYR A 892 -12.66 15.35 -11.14
N SER A 893 -12.73 15.50 -12.47
CA SER A 893 -12.86 14.39 -13.41
C SER A 893 -11.62 13.48 -13.40
N PHE A 894 -10.42 14.08 -13.35
CA PHE A 894 -9.14 13.41 -13.56
C PHE A 894 -8.47 12.87 -12.28
N LYS A 895 -8.63 13.53 -11.12
CA LYS A 895 -8.05 13.06 -9.84
C LYS A 895 -8.86 11.87 -9.29
N MET A 896 -8.40 10.64 -9.51
CA MET A 896 -9.02 9.43 -8.93
C MET A 896 -9.24 9.54 -7.41
N CYS A 897 -8.27 10.09 -6.67
CA CYS A 897 -8.36 10.32 -5.22
C CYS A 897 -9.53 11.23 -4.76
N SER A 898 -10.08 12.07 -5.64
CA SER A 898 -11.24 12.94 -5.46
C SER A 898 -12.57 12.23 -5.75
N ARG A 899 -12.55 11.04 -6.36
CA ARG A 899 -13.75 10.29 -6.82
C ARG A 899 -14.03 9.00 -6.05
N MET A 900 -13.09 8.58 -5.22
CA MET A 900 -13.11 7.32 -4.47
C MET A 900 -14.38 7.09 -3.64
N ALA A 901 -14.81 8.06 -2.84
CA ALA A 901 -15.97 7.87 -1.96
C ALA A 901 -17.27 7.71 -2.76
N ALA A 902 -17.38 8.34 -3.93
CA ALA A 902 -18.52 8.19 -4.82
C ALA A 902 -18.60 6.79 -5.45
N SER A 903 -17.45 6.13 -5.68
CA SER A 903 -17.38 4.73 -6.08
C SER A 903 -17.78 3.80 -4.92
N ILE A 904 -17.14 3.96 -3.75
CA ILE A 904 -17.39 3.14 -2.55
C ILE A 904 -18.88 3.17 -2.16
N LEU A 905 -19.50 4.35 -2.17
CA LEU A 905 -20.92 4.53 -1.86
C LEU A 905 -21.84 3.79 -2.85
N LYS A 906 -21.53 3.79 -4.16
CA LYS A 906 -22.27 3.01 -5.18
C LYS A 906 -22.10 1.49 -5.02
N GLY A 907 -21.03 1.04 -4.37
CA GLY A 907 -20.84 -0.34 -3.93
C GLY A 907 -21.68 -0.71 -2.71
N ALA A 908 -21.89 0.24 -1.78
CA ALA A 908 -22.65 0.03 -0.54
C ALA A 908 -24.18 0.06 -0.72
N LEU A 909 -24.67 0.87 -1.68
CA LEU A 909 -26.10 1.06 -1.93
C LEU A 909 -26.72 -0.11 -2.75
N PRO A 910 -28.01 -0.44 -2.52
CA PRO A 910 -28.68 -1.51 -3.25
C PRO A 910 -28.99 -1.08 -4.69
N LYS A 911 -28.92 -2.00 -5.65
CA LYS A 911 -29.01 -1.66 -7.10
C LYS A 911 -30.41 -1.27 -7.61
N GLY A 912 -31.43 -1.27 -6.76
CA GLY A 912 -32.80 -0.87 -7.10
C GLY A 912 -33.02 0.66 -7.13
N PRO A 913 -34.22 1.13 -7.53
CA PRO A 913 -34.52 2.56 -7.68
C PRO A 913 -34.24 3.40 -6.43
N GLU A 914 -34.50 2.85 -5.25
CA GLU A 914 -34.26 3.55 -3.97
C GLU A 914 -32.77 3.78 -3.68
N GLY A 915 -31.88 2.87 -4.11
CA GLY A 915 -30.43 3.08 -4.02
C GLY A 915 -29.89 4.02 -5.10
N GLN A 916 -30.52 4.05 -6.28
CA GLN A 916 -30.21 5.07 -7.31
C GLN A 916 -30.59 6.47 -6.83
N ARG A 917 -31.75 6.61 -6.19
CA ARG A 917 -32.18 7.84 -5.52
C ARG A 917 -31.24 8.22 -4.38
N ALA A 918 -30.88 7.28 -3.51
CA ALA A 918 -29.93 7.52 -2.42
C ALA A 918 -28.54 7.97 -2.95
N ALA A 919 -28.10 7.46 -4.10
CA ALA A 919 -26.86 7.92 -4.74
C ALA A 919 -26.96 9.36 -5.25
N GLN A 920 -28.11 9.78 -5.81
CA GLN A 920 -28.36 11.17 -6.20
C GLN A 920 -28.47 12.11 -4.97
N GLU A 921 -28.96 11.61 -3.84
CA GLU A 921 -29.08 12.38 -2.59
C GLU A 921 -27.76 12.45 -1.78
N LEU A 922 -26.71 11.70 -2.18
CA LEU A 922 -25.43 11.58 -1.46
C LEU A 922 -24.17 11.79 -2.33
N ILE A 923 -24.30 12.00 -3.64
CA ILE A 923 -23.21 12.35 -4.55
C ILE A 923 -23.57 13.66 -5.26
N ALA A 924 -22.95 14.76 -4.82
CA ALA A 924 -23.17 16.09 -5.39
C ALA A 924 -22.45 16.31 -6.73
N SER A 925 -22.88 17.32 -7.49
CA SER A 925 -22.25 17.78 -8.74
C SER A 925 -21.54 19.14 -8.65
N SER A 926 -21.75 19.92 -7.58
CA SER A 926 -20.97 21.14 -7.27
C SER A 926 -20.83 21.35 -5.74
N ASP A 927 -19.96 22.27 -5.31
CA ASP A 927 -19.86 22.67 -3.90
C ASP A 927 -21.17 23.30 -3.37
N GLU A 928 -21.95 24.01 -4.20
CA GLU A 928 -23.29 24.51 -3.83
C GLU A 928 -24.32 23.39 -3.65
N GLU A 929 -24.29 22.35 -4.51
CA GLU A 929 -25.15 21.18 -4.35
C GLU A 929 -24.74 20.37 -3.11
N TYR A 930 -23.45 20.23 -2.84
CA TYR A 930 -22.94 19.60 -1.63
C TYR A 930 -23.42 20.33 -0.37
N GLU A 931 -23.33 21.67 -0.32
CA GLU A 931 -23.93 22.46 0.77
C GLU A 931 -25.45 22.22 0.87
N SER A 932 -26.17 22.26 -0.26
CA SER A 932 -27.62 22.07 -0.33
C SER A 932 -28.08 20.69 0.17
N LEU A 933 -27.39 19.62 -0.24
CA LEU A 933 -27.66 18.24 0.19
C LEU A 933 -27.41 18.08 1.69
N ALA A 934 -26.26 18.56 2.18
CA ALA A 934 -25.90 18.50 3.60
C ALA A 934 -26.95 19.19 4.48
N ILE A 935 -27.31 20.44 4.14
CA ILE A 935 -28.30 21.23 4.89
C ILE A 935 -29.66 20.53 4.88
N ARG A 936 -30.10 20.02 3.73
CA ARG A 936 -31.42 19.38 3.57
C ARG A 936 -31.52 18.07 4.35
N LEU A 937 -30.50 17.20 4.26
CA LEU A 937 -30.45 15.95 5.01
C LEU A 937 -30.36 16.20 6.51
N ALA A 938 -29.45 17.08 6.96
CA ALA A 938 -29.30 17.40 8.37
C ALA A 938 -30.54 18.07 8.98
N SER A 939 -31.22 18.95 8.24
CA SER A 939 -32.48 19.57 8.68
C SER A 939 -33.67 18.61 8.65
N SER A 940 -33.61 17.54 7.86
CA SER A 940 -34.67 16.51 7.80
C SER A 940 -34.69 15.57 8.99
N LEU A 941 -33.56 15.43 9.71
CA LEU A 941 -33.46 14.55 10.87
C LEU A 941 -34.08 15.20 12.10
N ALA A 942 -34.97 14.48 12.77
CA ALA A 942 -35.47 14.81 14.10
C ALA A 942 -35.44 13.56 14.99
N TYR A 943 -35.13 13.72 16.27
CA TYR A 943 -35.17 12.62 17.24
C TYR A 943 -36.41 12.73 18.13
N ASN A 944 -37.32 11.77 17.99
CA ASN A 944 -38.56 11.68 18.77
C ASN A 944 -38.42 10.58 19.82
N GLY A 945 -38.72 10.84 21.10
CA GLY A 945 -38.67 9.77 22.09
C GLY A 945 -38.63 10.21 23.56
N SER A 946 -38.28 9.25 24.42
CA SER A 946 -38.08 9.44 25.86
C SER A 946 -36.59 9.52 26.20
N LYS A 947 -36.24 9.81 27.46
CA LYS A 947 -34.85 9.87 27.92
C LYS A 947 -34.05 8.59 27.68
N GLU A 948 -34.71 7.44 27.54
CA GLU A 948 -34.09 6.12 27.36
C GLU A 948 -33.95 5.71 25.88
N TYR A 949 -34.74 6.31 24.98
CA TYR A 949 -34.77 5.94 23.56
C TYR A 949 -35.22 7.11 22.68
N GLY A 950 -34.36 7.53 21.75
CA GLY A 950 -34.66 8.50 20.70
C GLY A 950 -34.74 7.84 19.33
N GLU A 951 -35.94 7.80 18.75
CA GLU A 951 -36.19 7.34 17.38
C GLU A 951 -35.88 8.47 16.38
N GLY A 952 -34.89 8.24 15.52
CA GLY A 952 -34.58 9.17 14.43
C GLY A 952 -35.59 9.06 13.28
N ALA A 953 -36.24 10.15 12.94
CA ALA A 953 -37.21 10.27 11.84
C ALA A 953 -36.69 11.17 10.70
N GLY A 954 -37.29 11.02 9.50
CA GLY A 954 -36.96 11.80 8.30
C GLY A 954 -35.89 11.17 7.41
N ARG A 955 -35.60 11.82 6.26
CA ARG A 955 -34.88 11.20 5.15
C ARG A 955 -33.47 10.69 5.51
N LEU A 956 -32.76 11.40 6.38
CA LEU A 956 -31.44 10.95 6.84
C LEU A 956 -31.50 9.67 7.69
N ALA A 957 -32.60 9.43 8.41
CA ALA A 957 -32.84 8.16 9.13
C ALA A 957 -33.24 7.02 8.18
N GLU A 958 -34.04 7.30 7.14
CA GLU A 958 -34.34 6.33 6.06
C GLU A 958 -33.05 5.82 5.40
N LEU A 959 -32.11 6.73 5.09
CA LEU A 959 -30.82 6.37 4.49
C LEU A 959 -29.93 5.52 5.42
N ARG A 960 -29.97 5.75 6.74
CA ARG A 960 -29.31 4.87 7.73
C ARG A 960 -29.90 3.45 7.71
N TYR A 961 -31.22 3.32 7.69
CA TYR A 961 -31.90 2.02 7.60
C TYR A 961 -31.61 1.32 6.28
N LEU A 962 -31.61 2.06 5.15
CA LEU A 962 -31.28 1.53 3.83
C LEU A 962 -29.86 0.94 3.81
N LEU A 963 -28.87 1.65 4.35
CA LEU A 963 -27.49 1.16 4.46
C LEU A 963 -27.38 -0.02 5.43
N TRP A 964 -28.04 0.03 6.59
CA TRP A 964 -28.03 -1.03 7.60
C TRP A 964 -28.59 -2.35 7.06
N ARG A 965 -29.65 -2.27 6.23
CA ARG A 965 -30.22 -3.43 5.53
C ARG A 965 -29.35 -3.88 4.36
N SER A 966 -28.73 -2.96 3.63
CA SER A 966 -27.94 -3.24 2.42
C SER A 966 -26.58 -3.87 2.71
N LYS A 967 -25.92 -3.52 3.83
CA LYS A 967 -24.51 -3.86 4.10
C LYS A 967 -24.18 -5.37 4.07
N TRP A 968 -25.17 -6.23 4.31
CA TRP A 968 -24.99 -7.69 4.31
C TRP A 968 -25.08 -8.35 2.92
N SER A 969 -25.48 -7.59 1.90
CA SER A 969 -25.73 -8.10 0.55
C SER A 969 -25.31 -7.13 -0.58
N CYS A 970 -24.53 -6.09 -0.24
CA CYS A 970 -24.05 -5.10 -1.21
C CYS A 970 -22.65 -5.44 -1.73
N ALA A 971 -22.34 -4.93 -2.92
CA ALA A 971 -21.13 -5.28 -3.66
C ALA A 971 -19.81 -4.86 -2.98
N LEU A 972 -19.85 -3.85 -2.11
CA LEU A 972 -18.70 -3.33 -1.37
C LEU A 972 -18.17 -4.31 -0.29
N PHE A 973 -19.08 -4.88 0.50
CA PHE A 973 -18.72 -5.79 1.61
C PHE A 973 -18.70 -7.27 1.19
N ASP A 974 -19.12 -7.59 -0.04
CA ASP A 974 -18.89 -8.89 -0.67
C ASP A 974 -17.50 -8.95 -1.32
N THR A 975 -16.49 -9.13 -0.46
CA THR A 975 -15.08 -9.27 -0.85
C THR A 975 -14.85 -10.50 -1.74
N ARG A 976 -15.68 -11.55 -1.63
CA ARG A 976 -15.56 -12.79 -2.42
C ARG A 976 -16.07 -12.58 -3.86
N ARG A 977 -17.19 -11.88 -4.05
CA ARG A 977 -17.64 -11.40 -5.38
C ARG A 977 -16.60 -10.48 -6.01
N TRP A 978 -16.09 -9.51 -5.25
CA TRP A 978 -15.07 -8.57 -5.74
C TRP A 978 -13.83 -9.30 -6.25
N VAL A 979 -13.38 -10.32 -5.52
CA VAL A 979 -12.27 -11.16 -5.94
C VAL A 979 -12.60 -11.97 -7.20
N ALA A 980 -13.78 -12.59 -7.29
CA ALA A 980 -14.18 -13.33 -8.49
C ALA A 980 -14.24 -12.44 -9.75
N ASP A 981 -14.66 -11.17 -9.63
CA ASP A 981 -14.59 -10.20 -10.73
C ASP A 981 -13.13 -9.93 -11.14
N LEU A 982 -12.24 -9.73 -10.16
CA LEU A 982 -10.81 -9.52 -10.38
C LEU A 982 -10.12 -10.71 -11.08
N GLU A 983 -10.64 -11.92 -10.94
CA GLU A 983 -10.09 -13.08 -11.67
C GLU A 983 -10.38 -13.04 -13.17
N LEU A 984 -11.58 -12.63 -13.54
CA LEU A 984 -11.97 -12.45 -14.93
C LEU A 984 -11.11 -11.38 -15.61
N ALA A 985 -10.79 -10.31 -14.87
CA ALA A 985 -9.84 -9.28 -15.30
C ALA A 985 -8.45 -9.85 -15.64
N TYR A 986 -7.89 -10.68 -14.77
CA TYR A 986 -6.58 -11.27 -15.01
C TYR A 986 -6.60 -12.28 -16.17
N GLN A 987 -7.67 -13.08 -16.27
CA GLN A 987 -7.86 -14.02 -17.38
C GLN A 987 -7.92 -13.31 -18.74
N GLU A 988 -8.69 -12.23 -18.85
CA GLU A 988 -8.79 -11.44 -20.09
C GLU A 988 -7.49 -10.69 -20.40
N ALA A 989 -6.83 -10.06 -19.40
CA ALA A 989 -5.57 -9.35 -19.61
C ALA A 989 -4.46 -10.28 -20.16
N TRP A 990 -4.35 -11.49 -19.63
CA TRP A 990 -3.41 -12.48 -20.14
C TRP A 990 -3.79 -13.02 -21.52
N ARG A 991 -5.07 -13.34 -21.75
CA ARG A 991 -5.56 -13.80 -23.06
C ARG A 991 -5.18 -12.81 -24.15
N ARG A 992 -5.38 -11.51 -23.91
CA ARG A 992 -4.99 -10.43 -24.83
C ARG A 992 -3.50 -10.38 -25.08
N TRP A 993 -2.67 -10.39 -24.02
CA TRP A 993 -1.22 -10.35 -24.17
C TRP A 993 -0.68 -11.52 -24.99
N VAL A 994 -1.19 -12.75 -24.78
CA VAL A 994 -0.81 -13.91 -25.59
C VAL A 994 -1.23 -13.72 -27.04
N ALA A 995 -2.47 -13.28 -27.31
CA ALA A 995 -2.97 -13.02 -28.65
C ALA A 995 -2.20 -11.89 -29.37
N GLY A 996 -1.75 -10.87 -28.64
CA GLY A 996 -1.19 -9.63 -29.18
C GLY A 996 -2.21 -8.50 -29.30
N GLU A 997 -3.34 -8.64 -28.62
CA GLU A 997 -4.41 -7.64 -28.48
C GLU A 997 -4.04 -6.63 -27.38
N ASP A 998 -4.52 -5.40 -27.52
CA ASP A 998 -4.26 -4.29 -26.60
C ASP A 998 -5.57 -3.65 -26.09
N GLY A 999 -5.51 -2.38 -25.69
CA GLY A 999 -6.65 -1.61 -25.22
C GLY A 999 -7.19 -1.96 -23.82
N ASP A 1000 -8.29 -1.30 -23.47
CA ASP A 1000 -8.96 -1.38 -22.17
C ASP A 1000 -9.87 -2.61 -22.05
N ILE A 1001 -10.12 -3.05 -20.81
CA ILE A 1001 -10.92 -4.24 -20.47
C ILE A 1001 -12.14 -3.80 -19.66
N TYR A 1002 -13.30 -4.44 -19.89
CA TYR A 1002 -14.56 -4.19 -19.19
C TYR A 1002 -15.13 -5.54 -18.74
N LEU A 1003 -15.62 -5.61 -17.49
CA LEU A 1003 -16.06 -6.84 -16.79
C LEU A 1003 -17.58 -6.91 -16.61
#